data_AF-A0AAE3E542-F1
#
_entry.id   AF-A0AAE3E542-F1
#
_cell.length_a   1.000
_cell.length_b   1.000
_cell.length_c   1.000
_cell.angle_alpha   90.00
_cell.angle_beta   90.00
_cell.angle_gamma   90.00
#
_symmetry.space_group_name_H-M   'P 1'
#
loop_
_entity.id
_entity.type
_entity.pdbx_description
1 polymer ?
#
loop_
_entity_poly.entity_id
_entity_poly.type
_entity_poly.pdbx_seq_one_letter_code
_entity_poly.pdbx_strand_id
1 'polypeptide(L)'
;MKIPFDVKMLTSGASLLEQEKDSALLKLSKDGAGIVLPWDVMKNERYFMFQIETLEEHCDAFNVYVYGKDDEPTMTIRFGILPQITTQICLDKEWFKAGVLFPEALPGELKIVCHGGRIVPEEITRIEMKTIPVFHDITVRISNMALTDTYPENVQLLDVKLVDSLGQNKQKEWSGKTKDIESLKSILEKQVKDGEEGYPFENWSKWGGWKNKKLAKGTGFFTKYKADGKWWLADPDGYAFFSAGPDCVNVPVDCRVDGIEKWLDWLPDEKEPAYAEMFSPDRVFKDRKRNAKMFSYAGANLYRVFGEDWYQTWKKMMAGQLMQMGMNTLGNWSDQRLFENTPIPYVTSLPEFPETKKKIFRDFPDVLSDEYKENAKNNAKALAARKDDQMMIGYFLRNEPSWAFVDNLVLADEVLYNPERTVCKEKLIAALKEKYQTVEALNTAWNTKFNDFDDLYQPIRDASAKSEAAKEDQKTFSKEMLRAYVEIPSKACREVDPNHMILGMRWAWISDPDLATGWENFDVFSINCYAVDPTEAISHVVELGVDLPVMIGEFHFGALDTGLSATGLEGVLTQKDRGKAYRYYCERVAAHPNGVGCHYFQCYDQFVLGRFDGENYNIGLFDICSRPYQDMASYVKQCSEAMYEIADGTKVPTDEKAESIPMIAY
;
A
#
# COMPACT_ATOMS: atom_id res chain seq x y z
N MET A 1 14.36 31.82 -8.82
CA MET A 1 14.58 32.11 -10.26
C MET A 1 13.42 31.57 -11.09
N LYS A 2 12.74 32.39 -11.91
CA LYS A 2 11.69 31.90 -12.82
C LYS A 2 12.27 31.12 -14.01
N ILE A 3 11.58 30.07 -14.44
CA ILE A 3 11.92 29.29 -15.65
C ILE A 3 10.80 29.53 -16.68
N PRO A 4 11.08 30.19 -17.82
CA PRO A 4 10.08 30.35 -18.88
C PRO A 4 9.81 29.02 -19.57
N PHE A 5 8.58 28.83 -20.03
CA PHE A 5 8.24 27.70 -20.89
C PHE A 5 8.84 27.87 -22.29
N ASP A 6 9.48 26.82 -22.82
CA ASP A 6 9.98 26.74 -24.20
C ASP A 6 9.37 25.51 -24.88
N VAL A 7 8.89 25.66 -26.11
CA VAL A 7 8.30 24.56 -26.91
C VAL A 7 9.28 23.38 -27.09
N LYS A 8 10.59 23.62 -27.02
CA LYS A 8 11.63 22.57 -27.05
C LYS A 8 11.61 21.65 -25.84
N MET A 9 10.89 22.02 -24.77
CA MET A 9 10.70 21.18 -23.60
C MET A 9 9.70 20.05 -23.90
N LEU A 10 8.85 20.15 -24.91
CA LEU A 10 7.84 19.12 -25.18
C LEU A 10 8.48 17.76 -25.49
N THR A 11 8.00 16.71 -24.83
CA THR A 11 8.36 15.34 -25.18
C THR A 11 7.54 14.87 -26.39
N SER A 12 7.90 13.73 -26.98
CA SER A 12 7.03 13.07 -27.96
C SER A 12 5.62 12.87 -27.40
N GLY A 13 4.60 13.10 -28.22
CA GLY A 13 3.18 13.01 -27.83
C GLY A 13 2.60 14.26 -27.15
N ALA A 14 3.42 15.25 -26.79
CA ALA A 14 2.94 16.51 -26.24
C ALA A 14 2.84 17.60 -27.32
N SER A 15 1.79 18.41 -27.28
CA SER A 15 1.63 19.57 -28.17
C SER A 15 1.16 20.82 -27.43
N LEU A 16 1.69 21.97 -27.83
CA LEU A 16 1.32 23.27 -27.28
C LEU A 16 0.01 23.74 -27.91
N LEU A 17 -1.00 24.01 -27.10
CA LEU A 17 -2.28 24.58 -27.53
C LEU A 17 -2.28 26.11 -27.40
N GLU A 18 -1.78 26.61 -26.28
CA GLU A 18 -1.75 28.04 -25.96
C GLU A 18 -0.53 28.35 -25.08
N GLN A 19 0.10 29.51 -25.29
CA GLN A 19 1.21 29.99 -24.46
C GLN A 19 0.97 31.43 -24.03
N GLU A 20 1.07 31.65 -22.72
CA GLU A 20 1.11 32.96 -22.09
C GLU A 20 2.47 33.19 -21.43
N LYS A 21 2.68 34.39 -20.85
CA LYS A 21 3.98 34.81 -20.30
C LYS A 21 4.58 33.83 -19.28
N ASP A 22 3.76 33.24 -18.43
CA ASP A 22 4.17 32.34 -17.33
C ASP A 22 3.33 31.05 -17.32
N SER A 23 2.69 30.68 -18.44
CA SER A 23 1.73 29.56 -18.50
C SER A 23 1.72 28.93 -19.90
N ALA A 24 1.56 27.61 -19.97
CA ALA A 24 1.40 26.86 -21.20
C ALA A 24 0.26 25.84 -21.05
N LEU A 25 -0.67 25.84 -22.01
CA LEU A 25 -1.72 24.85 -22.14
C LEU A 25 -1.26 23.77 -23.13
N LEU A 26 -1.23 22.53 -22.67
CA LEU A 26 -0.67 21.40 -23.40
C LEU A 26 -1.75 20.34 -23.63
N LYS A 27 -1.71 19.72 -24.80
CA LYS A 27 -2.37 18.43 -25.05
C LYS A 27 -1.34 17.32 -24.93
N LEU A 28 -1.59 16.35 -24.06
CA LEU A 28 -0.72 15.19 -23.82
C LEU A 28 -1.38 13.93 -24.36
N SER A 29 -0.64 13.14 -25.14
CA SER A 29 -1.15 11.90 -25.71
C SER A 29 -1.43 10.84 -24.65
N LYS A 30 -2.43 10.00 -24.89
CA LYS A 30 -2.81 8.90 -24.00
C LYS A 30 -1.69 7.91 -23.65
N ASP A 31 -0.69 7.77 -24.51
CA ASP A 31 0.43 6.84 -24.32
C ASP A 31 1.48 7.33 -23.30
N GLY A 32 1.28 8.52 -22.73
CA GLY A 32 2.20 9.16 -21.78
C GLY A 32 3.06 10.24 -22.45
N ALA A 33 2.86 11.50 -22.05
CA ALA A 33 3.61 12.65 -22.60
C ALA A 33 3.77 13.76 -21.57
N GLY A 34 4.64 14.74 -21.85
CA GLY A 34 4.86 15.88 -20.96
C GLY A 34 6.03 16.76 -21.41
N ILE A 35 6.92 17.09 -20.47
CA ILE A 35 8.02 18.03 -20.68
C ILE A 35 9.36 17.50 -20.16
N VAL A 36 10.44 17.86 -20.86
CA VAL A 36 11.82 17.75 -20.41
C VAL A 36 12.12 18.93 -19.50
N LEU A 37 12.56 18.65 -18.27
CA LEU A 37 12.92 19.66 -17.30
C LEU A 37 14.40 20.08 -17.50
N PRO A 38 14.74 21.38 -17.48
CA PRO A 38 16.05 21.88 -17.87
C PRO A 38 17.05 21.72 -16.72
N TRP A 39 17.56 20.49 -16.53
CA TRP A 39 18.40 20.12 -15.38
C TRP A 39 19.60 21.05 -15.17
N ASP A 40 20.24 21.49 -16.24
CA ASP A 40 21.39 22.42 -16.19
C ASP A 40 21.10 23.73 -15.45
N VAL A 41 19.85 24.19 -15.48
CA VAL A 41 19.40 25.37 -14.73
C VAL A 41 18.93 24.96 -13.33
N MET A 42 18.24 23.83 -13.23
CA MET A 42 17.65 23.34 -11.97
C MET A 42 18.66 22.89 -10.92
N LYS A 43 19.90 22.58 -11.31
CA LYS A 43 20.94 22.14 -10.35
C LYS A 43 21.30 23.16 -9.28
N ASN A 44 21.00 24.45 -9.48
CA ASN A 44 21.48 25.55 -8.63
C ASN A 44 20.72 25.77 -7.30
N GLU A 45 19.44 25.40 -7.20
CA GLU A 45 18.56 25.77 -6.06
C GLU A 45 17.77 24.54 -5.61
N ARG A 46 17.57 24.30 -4.30
CA ARG A 46 17.03 23.05 -3.76
C ARG A 46 15.68 22.61 -4.32
N TYR A 47 14.72 23.52 -4.43
CA TYR A 47 13.35 23.19 -4.80
C TYR A 47 13.01 23.62 -6.23
N PHE A 48 12.28 22.77 -6.93
CA PHE A 48 11.60 23.12 -8.17
C PHE A 48 10.10 23.19 -7.93
N MET A 49 9.52 24.37 -8.17
CA MET A 49 8.11 24.66 -7.95
C MET A 49 7.42 25.01 -9.25
N PHE A 50 6.18 24.59 -9.39
CA PHE A 50 5.32 24.96 -10.51
C PHE A 50 3.86 24.79 -10.11
N GLN A 51 2.95 25.35 -10.89
CA GLN A 51 1.53 25.11 -10.77
C GLN A 51 1.07 24.25 -11.94
N ILE A 52 0.14 23.34 -11.68
CA ILE A 52 -0.44 22.47 -12.69
C ILE A 52 -1.94 22.31 -12.46
N GLU A 53 -2.69 22.26 -13.55
CA GLU A 53 -4.13 22.01 -13.57
C GLU A 53 -4.41 21.01 -14.68
N THR A 54 -5.15 19.94 -14.37
CA THR A 54 -5.78 19.10 -15.39
C THR A 54 -7.20 19.59 -15.65
N LEU A 55 -7.59 19.68 -16.93
CA LEU A 55 -8.94 20.08 -17.33
C LEU A 55 -9.91 18.90 -17.40
N GLU A 56 -9.43 17.69 -17.12
CA GLU A 56 -10.26 16.48 -17.12
C GLU A 56 -11.14 16.39 -15.86
N GLU A 57 -12.18 15.56 -15.92
CA GLU A 57 -13.07 15.29 -14.77
C GLU A 57 -12.50 14.24 -13.79
N HIS A 58 -11.33 13.68 -14.11
CA HIS A 58 -10.62 12.69 -13.30
C HIS A 58 -9.25 13.22 -12.87
N CYS A 59 -8.66 12.59 -11.85
CA CYS A 59 -7.28 12.87 -11.47
C CYS A 59 -6.32 12.40 -12.57
N ASP A 60 -5.15 13.01 -12.62
CA ASP A 60 -4.04 12.54 -13.46
C ASP A 60 -2.81 12.25 -12.61
N ALA A 61 -2.06 11.21 -12.99
CA ALA A 61 -0.80 10.87 -12.35
C ALA A 61 0.38 11.23 -13.25
N PHE A 62 1.35 11.92 -12.67
CA PHE A 62 2.58 12.32 -13.33
C PHE A 62 3.78 11.60 -12.70
N ASN A 63 4.73 11.19 -13.53
CA ASN A 63 6.04 10.75 -13.12
C ASN A 63 7.08 11.79 -13.53
N VAL A 64 7.96 12.15 -12.59
CA VAL A 64 9.26 12.77 -12.89
C VAL A 64 10.29 11.64 -12.96
N TYR A 65 10.73 11.34 -14.17
CA TYR A 65 11.77 10.37 -14.46
C TYR A 65 13.14 11.05 -14.41
N VAL A 66 14.04 10.52 -13.59
CA VAL A 66 15.41 11.01 -13.44
C VAL A 66 16.37 9.98 -14.02
N TYR A 67 17.02 10.33 -15.11
CA TYR A 67 17.90 9.43 -15.86
C TYR A 67 19.37 9.65 -15.51
N GLY A 68 20.06 8.53 -15.28
CA GLY A 68 21.51 8.47 -15.20
C GLY A 68 22.14 8.24 -16.56
N LYS A 69 23.12 7.34 -16.63
CA LYS A 69 23.81 6.96 -17.88
C LYS A 69 23.00 5.98 -18.74
N ASP A 70 22.10 5.23 -18.12
CA ASP A 70 21.27 4.23 -18.78
C ASP A 70 19.99 4.85 -19.34
N ASP A 71 19.35 4.15 -20.28
CA ASP A 71 18.10 4.59 -20.91
C ASP A 71 16.87 4.40 -20.02
N GLU A 72 17.00 3.61 -18.94
CA GLU A 72 15.97 3.44 -17.90
C GLU A 72 16.15 4.49 -16.78
N PRO A 73 15.05 4.98 -16.18
CA PRO A 73 15.14 5.95 -15.10
C PRO A 73 15.75 5.33 -13.85
N THR A 74 16.76 5.97 -13.28
CA THR A 74 17.36 5.56 -12.00
C THR A 74 16.40 5.82 -10.82
N MET A 75 15.60 6.88 -10.93
CA MET A 75 14.58 7.26 -9.96
C MET A 75 13.32 7.75 -10.67
N THR A 76 12.17 7.46 -10.07
CA THR A 76 10.87 7.96 -10.50
C THR A 76 10.16 8.62 -9.31
N ILE A 77 9.69 9.85 -9.47
CA ILE A 77 8.87 10.55 -8.48
C ILE A 77 7.46 10.69 -9.06
N ARG A 78 6.51 9.96 -8.49
CA ARG A 78 5.11 9.98 -8.90
C ARG A 78 4.30 10.93 -8.03
N PHE A 79 3.34 11.65 -8.60
CA PHE A 79 2.37 12.46 -7.87
C PHE A 79 1.04 12.57 -8.61
N GLY A 80 -0.05 12.76 -7.85
CA GLY A 80 -1.40 12.94 -8.38
C GLY A 80 -1.83 14.40 -8.48
N ILE A 81 -2.64 14.72 -9.48
CA ILE A 81 -3.27 16.03 -9.70
C ILE A 81 -4.78 15.92 -9.60
N LEU A 82 -5.39 16.74 -8.76
CA LEU A 82 -6.85 16.85 -8.65
C LEU A 82 -7.46 17.46 -9.92
N PRO A 83 -8.66 17.01 -10.35
CA PRO A 83 -9.34 17.53 -11.52
C PRO A 83 -9.76 18.99 -11.35
N GLN A 84 -9.59 19.79 -12.40
CA GLN A 84 -10.16 21.14 -12.55
C GLN A 84 -9.83 22.09 -11.39
N ILE A 85 -8.65 21.92 -10.80
CA ILE A 85 -8.12 22.81 -9.80
C ILE A 85 -6.61 23.00 -9.99
N THR A 86 -6.17 24.26 -9.88
CA THR A 86 -4.75 24.57 -9.89
C THR A 86 -4.09 24.05 -8.61
N THR A 87 -3.14 23.14 -8.79
CA THR A 87 -2.35 22.53 -7.72
C THR A 87 -0.94 23.11 -7.75
N GLN A 88 -0.44 23.57 -6.61
CA GLN A 88 0.96 23.94 -6.45
C GLN A 88 1.77 22.65 -6.24
N ILE A 89 2.84 22.44 -7.00
CA ILE A 89 3.78 21.34 -6.83
C ILE A 89 5.12 21.86 -6.31
N CYS A 90 5.74 21.12 -5.38
CA CYS A 90 7.11 21.37 -4.91
C CYS A 90 7.94 20.09 -4.92
N LEU A 91 8.85 19.96 -5.88
CA LEU A 91 9.84 18.88 -5.92
C LEU A 91 11.08 19.25 -5.10
N ASP A 92 11.46 18.39 -4.15
CA ASP A 92 12.67 18.55 -3.33
C ASP A 92 13.80 17.66 -3.87
N LYS A 93 14.90 18.27 -4.31
CA LYS A 93 16.06 17.53 -4.84
C LYS A 93 16.74 16.63 -3.80
N GLU A 94 16.48 16.83 -2.51
CA GLU A 94 16.95 15.90 -1.48
C GLU A 94 16.37 14.48 -1.66
N TRP A 95 15.25 14.33 -2.36
CA TRP A 95 14.66 13.02 -2.68
C TRP A 95 15.57 12.18 -3.58
N PHE A 96 16.47 12.77 -4.36
CA PHE A 96 17.44 12.05 -5.21
C PHE A 96 18.43 11.19 -4.41
N LYS A 97 18.49 11.39 -3.08
CA LYS A 97 19.24 10.54 -2.14
C LYS A 97 18.57 9.18 -1.90
N ALA A 98 17.33 8.98 -2.38
CA ALA A 98 16.50 7.78 -2.23
C ALA A 98 16.21 7.37 -0.77
N GLY A 99 16.35 8.32 0.16
CA GLY A 99 16.15 8.10 1.60
C GLY A 99 14.69 8.17 2.07
N VAL A 100 13.76 8.60 1.20
CA VAL A 100 12.33 8.70 1.50
C VAL A 100 11.53 8.03 0.38
N LEU A 101 10.51 7.24 0.76
CA LEU A 101 9.57 6.61 -0.17
C LEU A 101 8.30 7.47 -0.35
N PHE A 102 7.76 7.99 0.75
CA PHE A 102 6.53 8.81 0.77
C PHE A 102 6.81 10.19 1.37
N PRO A 103 7.36 11.13 0.58
CA PRO A 103 7.55 12.49 1.06
C PRO A 103 6.22 13.17 1.35
N GLU A 104 6.25 14.24 2.13
CA GLU A 104 5.03 14.98 2.44
C GLU A 104 4.60 15.91 1.30
N ALA A 105 3.32 15.81 0.95
CA ALA A 105 2.61 16.66 0.00
C ALA A 105 2.19 18.02 0.63
N LEU A 106 2.15 19.07 -0.19
CA LEU A 106 1.62 20.39 0.19
C LEU A 106 0.08 20.37 0.38
N PRO A 107 -0.51 21.38 1.04
CA PRO A 107 -1.97 21.51 1.08
C PRO A 107 -2.54 21.51 -0.34
N GLY A 108 -3.51 20.64 -0.60
CA GLY A 108 -4.15 20.48 -1.89
C GLY A 108 -3.41 19.59 -2.90
N GLU A 109 -2.22 19.09 -2.57
CA GLU A 109 -1.55 18.04 -3.34
C GLU A 109 -2.04 16.64 -2.92
N LEU A 110 -2.03 15.70 -3.88
CA LEU A 110 -2.24 14.28 -3.63
C LEU A 110 -0.92 13.57 -3.30
N LYS A 111 -0.97 12.27 -3.04
CA LYS A 111 0.19 11.49 -2.61
C LYS A 111 1.35 11.59 -3.61
N ILE A 112 2.56 11.63 -3.04
CA ILE A 112 3.84 11.60 -3.76
C ILE A 112 4.57 10.31 -3.40
N VAL A 113 5.16 9.66 -4.40
CA VAL A 113 5.93 8.42 -4.22
C VAL A 113 7.27 8.50 -4.93
N CYS A 114 8.36 8.24 -4.21
CA CYS A 114 9.72 8.20 -4.74
C CYS A 114 10.22 6.74 -4.85
N HIS A 115 10.28 6.24 -6.09
CA HIS A 115 10.81 4.91 -6.41
C HIS A 115 12.23 4.97 -6.96
N GLY A 116 12.92 3.84 -6.89
CA GLY A 116 14.25 3.65 -7.47
C GLY A 116 15.41 3.94 -6.51
N GLY A 117 16.59 4.04 -7.10
CA GLY A 117 17.87 4.16 -6.40
C GLY A 117 18.36 5.60 -6.28
N ARG A 118 19.47 5.77 -5.57
CA ARG A 118 20.16 7.06 -5.42
C ARG A 118 20.76 7.50 -6.75
N ILE A 119 20.64 8.78 -7.06
CA ILE A 119 21.36 9.41 -8.17
C ILE A 119 21.96 10.75 -7.71
N VAL A 120 23.25 10.96 -7.98
CA VAL A 120 23.91 12.24 -7.63
C VAL A 120 23.77 13.26 -8.77
N PRO A 121 23.74 14.57 -8.47
CA PRO A 121 23.53 15.63 -9.47
C PRO A 121 24.40 15.54 -10.73
N GLU A 122 25.64 15.07 -10.59
CA GLU A 122 26.62 14.94 -11.68
C GLU A 122 26.36 13.74 -12.60
N GLU A 123 25.58 12.75 -12.15
CA GLU A 123 25.19 11.58 -12.93
C GLU A 123 23.93 11.84 -13.75
N ILE A 124 23.14 12.87 -13.42
CA ILE A 124 21.87 13.16 -14.08
C ILE A 124 22.14 13.71 -15.49
N THR A 125 21.68 12.96 -16.48
CA THR A 125 21.79 13.34 -17.90
C THR A 125 20.51 14.01 -18.40
N ARG A 126 19.36 13.65 -17.83
CA ARG A 126 18.04 14.10 -18.28
C ARG A 126 16.99 13.95 -17.17
N ILE A 127 16.03 14.87 -17.14
CA ILE A 127 14.83 14.76 -16.31
C ILE A 127 13.61 15.00 -17.20
N GLU A 128 12.61 14.12 -17.11
CA GLU A 128 11.35 14.25 -17.84
C GLU A 128 10.17 14.16 -16.88
N MET A 129 9.23 15.10 -16.96
CA MET A 129 7.96 15.03 -16.26
C MET A 129 6.87 14.67 -17.27
N LYS A 130 6.26 13.49 -17.13
CA LYS A 130 5.23 12.97 -18.05
C LYS A 130 4.06 12.39 -17.29
N THR A 131 2.91 12.34 -17.95
CA THR A 131 1.83 11.45 -17.50
C THR A 131 2.27 9.99 -17.62
N ILE A 132 1.73 9.14 -16.76
CA ILE A 132 1.66 7.70 -17.06
C ILE A 132 0.67 7.46 -18.22
N PRO A 133 0.61 6.26 -18.81
CA PRO A 133 -0.45 5.94 -19.77
C PRO A 133 -1.84 6.19 -19.17
N VAL A 134 -2.73 6.81 -19.92
CA VAL A 134 -4.10 7.18 -19.55
C VAL A 134 -5.08 6.68 -20.62
N PHE A 135 -6.38 6.64 -20.35
CA PHE A 135 -7.36 6.07 -21.30
C PHE A 135 -7.76 7.01 -22.46
N HIS A 136 -7.41 8.31 -22.40
CA HIS A 136 -7.56 9.26 -23.51
C HIS A 136 -6.50 10.37 -23.47
N ASP A 137 -6.37 11.14 -24.55
CA ASP A 137 -5.51 12.34 -24.53
C ASP A 137 -6.04 13.33 -23.48
N ILE A 138 -5.16 13.96 -22.72
CA ILE A 138 -5.55 14.92 -21.68
C ILE A 138 -5.09 16.34 -22.00
N THR A 139 -5.74 17.32 -21.39
CA THR A 139 -5.38 18.74 -21.49
C THR A 139 -4.93 19.26 -20.13
N VAL A 140 -3.70 19.76 -20.07
CA VAL A 140 -3.10 20.27 -18.83
C VAL A 140 -2.52 21.65 -19.00
N ARG A 141 -2.63 22.47 -17.96
CA ARG A 141 -1.98 23.78 -17.88
C ARG A 141 -0.83 23.72 -16.91
N ILE A 142 0.37 24.10 -17.35
CA ILE A 142 1.55 24.25 -16.48
C ILE A 142 1.90 25.73 -16.41
N SER A 143 2.07 26.25 -15.21
CA SER A 143 2.39 27.67 -15.00
C SER A 143 3.38 27.90 -13.87
N ASN A 144 3.95 29.11 -13.82
CA ASN A 144 4.76 29.60 -12.71
C ASN A 144 5.95 28.70 -12.31
N MET A 145 6.61 28.08 -13.30
CA MET A 145 7.83 27.29 -13.04
C MET A 145 8.94 28.16 -12.43
N ALA A 146 9.48 27.73 -11.30
CA ALA A 146 10.48 28.47 -10.55
C ALA A 146 11.41 27.56 -9.73
N LEU A 147 12.63 28.06 -9.52
CA LEU A 147 13.64 27.51 -8.63
C LEU A 147 13.76 28.37 -7.37
N THR A 148 13.95 27.74 -6.22
CA THR A 148 14.09 28.41 -4.92
C THR A 148 14.77 27.52 -3.89
N ASP A 149 15.53 28.11 -2.97
CA ASP A 149 16.01 27.44 -1.77
C ASP A 149 15.01 27.49 -0.58
N THR A 150 13.90 28.21 -0.75
CA THR A 150 12.85 28.36 0.27
C THR A 150 11.68 27.41 0.02
N TYR A 151 11.33 26.59 1.01
CA TYR A 151 10.15 25.72 0.96
C TYR A 151 8.85 26.55 1.04
N PRO A 152 7.79 26.22 0.28
CA PRO A 152 6.54 26.98 0.32
C PRO A 152 5.72 26.66 1.59
N GLU A 153 5.93 27.45 2.65
CA GLU A 153 5.20 27.27 3.92
C GLU A 153 3.70 27.62 3.83
N ASN A 154 3.31 28.48 2.89
CA ASN A 154 1.92 28.96 2.76
C ASN A 154 1.44 28.79 1.31
N VAL A 155 0.72 27.70 1.04
CA VAL A 155 0.06 27.48 -0.25
C VAL A 155 -1.27 28.22 -0.30
N GLN A 156 -1.45 29.04 -1.34
CA GLN A 156 -2.71 29.75 -1.57
C GLN A 156 -3.67 28.85 -2.34
N LEU A 157 -4.68 28.32 -1.64
CA LEU A 157 -5.75 27.53 -2.26
C LEU A 157 -6.84 28.43 -2.86
N LEU A 158 -7.47 27.96 -3.95
CA LEU A 158 -8.66 28.58 -4.50
C LEU A 158 -9.81 28.55 -3.48
N ASP A 159 -10.62 29.61 -3.48
CA ASP A 159 -11.82 29.72 -2.64
C ASP A 159 -13.02 29.03 -3.33
N VAL A 160 -13.03 27.70 -3.27
CA VAL A 160 -14.03 26.81 -3.88
C VAL A 160 -14.49 25.74 -2.89
N LYS A 161 -15.59 25.05 -3.18
CA LYS A 161 -16.07 23.90 -2.40
C LYS A 161 -16.03 22.63 -3.25
N LEU A 162 -15.23 21.67 -2.83
CA LEU A 162 -15.00 20.40 -3.53
C LEU A 162 -15.68 19.22 -2.84
N VAL A 163 -15.95 19.34 -1.53
CA VAL A 163 -16.52 18.27 -0.71
C VAL A 163 -17.83 18.73 -0.10
N ASP A 164 -18.88 17.92 -0.23
CA ASP A 164 -20.18 18.19 0.36
C ASP A 164 -20.24 17.86 1.87
N SER A 165 -21.39 18.13 2.50
CA SER A 165 -21.57 17.92 3.94
C SER A 165 -21.57 16.45 4.40
N LEU A 166 -21.51 15.50 3.47
CA LEU A 166 -21.44 14.06 3.74
C LEU A 166 -20.06 13.48 3.41
N GLY A 167 -19.10 14.31 2.96
CA GLY A 167 -17.76 13.87 2.58
C GLY A 167 -17.64 13.39 1.13
N GLN A 168 -18.65 13.62 0.30
CA GLN A 168 -18.65 13.17 -1.10
C GLN A 168 -18.13 14.26 -2.04
N ASN A 169 -17.76 13.86 -3.26
CA ASN A 169 -17.41 14.78 -4.33
C ASN A 169 -18.60 15.71 -4.66
N LYS A 170 -18.41 17.01 -4.43
CA LYS A 170 -19.44 18.02 -4.68
C LYS A 170 -19.61 18.36 -6.16
N GLN A 171 -18.55 18.28 -6.95
CA GLN A 171 -18.54 18.72 -8.34
C GLN A 171 -19.10 17.68 -9.31
N LYS A 172 -19.21 16.43 -8.87
CA LYS A 172 -19.70 15.31 -9.70
C LYS A 172 -21.09 14.85 -9.28
N GLU A 173 -21.92 14.46 -10.24
CA GLU A 173 -23.21 13.81 -10.02
C GLU A 173 -23.18 12.37 -10.56
N TRP A 174 -23.78 11.43 -9.82
CA TRP A 174 -23.91 10.02 -10.23
C TRP A 174 -25.15 9.40 -9.61
N SER A 175 -25.66 8.31 -10.18
CA SER A 175 -26.90 7.64 -9.75
C SER A 175 -26.90 7.20 -8.29
N GLY A 176 -25.73 6.89 -7.75
CA GLY A 176 -25.52 6.44 -6.37
C GLY A 176 -25.28 7.56 -5.36
N LYS A 177 -25.25 8.84 -5.74
CA LYS A 177 -24.91 9.93 -4.80
C LYS A 177 -25.96 10.07 -3.71
N THR A 178 -25.52 10.20 -2.46
CA THR A 178 -26.44 10.48 -1.34
C THR A 178 -26.73 11.98 -1.30
N LYS A 179 -28.00 12.36 -1.30
CA LYS A 179 -28.39 13.77 -1.50
C LYS A 179 -28.15 14.63 -0.27
N ASP A 180 -28.56 14.12 0.88
CA ASP A 180 -28.58 14.82 2.16
C ASP A 180 -28.68 13.82 3.33
N ILE A 181 -28.57 14.34 4.55
CA ILE A 181 -28.57 13.51 5.77
C ILE A 181 -29.90 12.77 5.99
N GLU A 182 -31.04 13.31 5.55
CA GLU A 182 -32.35 12.66 5.68
C GLU A 182 -32.46 11.45 4.74
N SER A 183 -31.95 11.59 3.51
CA SER A 183 -31.83 10.48 2.58
C SER A 183 -30.86 9.41 3.11
N LEU A 184 -29.75 9.83 3.73
CA LEU A 184 -28.78 8.91 4.33
C LEU A 184 -29.41 8.12 5.49
N LYS A 185 -30.13 8.81 6.38
CA LYS A 185 -30.86 8.18 7.48
C LYS A 185 -31.78 7.07 6.99
N SER A 186 -32.58 7.36 5.98
CA SER A 186 -33.51 6.38 5.39
C SER A 186 -32.78 5.16 4.80
N ILE A 187 -31.61 5.37 4.19
CA ILE A 187 -30.79 4.29 3.62
C ILE A 187 -30.20 3.42 4.74
N LEU A 188 -29.57 4.03 5.75
CA LEU A 188 -28.91 3.29 6.82
C LEU A 188 -29.90 2.56 7.73
N GLU A 189 -31.04 3.16 8.07
CA GLU A 189 -32.10 2.48 8.83
C GLU A 189 -32.63 1.25 8.09
N LYS A 190 -32.75 1.34 6.75
CA LYS A 190 -33.10 0.19 5.92
C LYS A 190 -32.00 -0.88 5.94
N GLN A 191 -30.73 -0.50 5.78
CA GLN A 191 -29.60 -1.45 5.82
C GLN A 191 -29.52 -2.19 7.16
N VAL A 192 -29.78 -1.51 8.28
CA VAL A 192 -29.84 -2.14 9.61
C VAL A 192 -30.99 -3.15 9.69
N LYS A 193 -32.17 -2.81 9.15
CA LYS A 193 -33.34 -3.68 9.15
C LYS A 193 -33.17 -4.92 8.27
N ASP A 194 -32.53 -4.74 7.12
CA ASP A 194 -32.30 -5.80 6.14
C ASP A 194 -31.07 -6.67 6.50
N GLY A 195 -30.31 -6.28 7.53
CA GLY A 195 -29.12 -7.00 7.99
C GLY A 195 -29.47 -8.32 8.69
N GLU A 196 -29.38 -9.42 7.95
CA GLU A 196 -29.44 -10.77 8.51
C GLU A 196 -28.08 -11.19 9.10
N GLU A 197 -28.10 -11.82 10.27
CA GLU A 197 -26.90 -12.43 10.88
C GLU A 197 -26.67 -13.84 10.31
N GLY A 198 -25.43 -14.14 9.92
CA GLY A 198 -25.04 -15.46 9.42
C GLY A 198 -24.67 -15.46 7.93
N TYR A 199 -24.01 -16.54 7.51
CA TYR A 199 -23.65 -16.74 6.11
C TYR A 199 -24.85 -17.26 5.31
N PRO A 200 -25.03 -16.83 4.04
CA PRO A 200 -26.15 -17.24 3.20
C PRO A 200 -25.98 -18.66 2.61
N PHE A 201 -24.90 -19.37 2.98
CA PHE A 201 -24.54 -20.66 2.39
C PHE A 201 -24.69 -21.78 3.43
N GLU A 202 -25.68 -22.65 3.22
CA GLU A 202 -25.98 -23.74 4.16
C GLU A 202 -24.83 -24.74 4.33
N ASN A 203 -23.90 -24.82 3.37
CA ASN A 203 -22.74 -25.68 3.42
C ASN A 203 -21.53 -25.02 4.13
N TRP A 204 -21.67 -23.83 4.71
CA TRP A 204 -20.63 -23.19 5.51
C TRP A 204 -20.76 -23.51 7.01
N SER A 205 -19.62 -23.60 7.70
CA SER A 205 -19.54 -23.70 9.15
C SER A 205 -19.81 -22.33 9.78
N LYS A 206 -19.93 -22.28 11.12
CA LYS A 206 -20.02 -21.01 11.85
C LYS A 206 -18.78 -20.12 11.69
N TRP A 207 -17.66 -20.71 11.28
CA TRP A 207 -16.40 -20.01 10.99
C TRP A 207 -16.30 -19.61 9.50
N GLY A 208 -17.28 -19.95 8.67
CA GLY A 208 -17.22 -19.72 7.22
C GLY A 208 -16.40 -20.74 6.43
N GLY A 209 -16.03 -21.88 7.04
CA GLY A 209 -15.36 -23.02 6.39
C GLY A 209 -16.34 -23.96 5.68
N TRP A 210 -15.86 -24.76 4.73
CA TRP A 210 -16.68 -25.62 3.88
C TRP A 210 -16.99 -26.98 4.52
N LYS A 211 -18.24 -27.19 4.93
CA LYS A 211 -18.68 -28.42 5.62
C LYS A 211 -18.56 -29.68 4.78
N ASN A 212 -18.51 -29.55 3.45
CA ASN A 212 -18.39 -30.70 2.54
C ASN A 212 -16.97 -31.28 2.49
N LYS A 213 -15.96 -30.57 3.02
CA LYS A 213 -14.57 -31.06 3.06
C LYS A 213 -13.99 -30.97 4.47
N LYS A 214 -13.95 -32.10 5.16
CA LYS A 214 -13.25 -32.25 6.44
C LYS A 214 -11.80 -32.62 6.18
N LEU A 215 -10.87 -31.75 6.55
CA LEU A 215 -9.43 -31.97 6.34
C LEU A 215 -8.79 -32.73 7.50
N ALA A 216 -9.18 -32.39 8.73
CA ALA A 216 -8.65 -32.98 9.94
C ALA A 216 -9.69 -32.96 11.07
N LYS A 217 -9.32 -33.56 12.22
CA LYS A 217 -10.03 -33.32 13.48
C LYS A 217 -9.77 -31.86 13.90
N GLY A 218 -10.82 -31.14 14.30
CA GLY A 218 -10.70 -29.77 14.80
C GLY A 218 -9.76 -29.65 15.99
N THR A 219 -8.90 -28.64 15.93
CA THR A 219 -7.91 -28.30 16.98
C THR A 219 -8.42 -27.20 17.91
N GLY A 220 -9.52 -26.53 17.56
CA GLY A 220 -9.99 -25.32 18.22
C GLY A 220 -9.35 -24.03 17.69
N PHE A 221 -8.43 -24.11 16.72
CA PHE A 221 -7.77 -22.96 16.09
C PHE A 221 -7.67 -23.15 14.58
N PHE A 222 -7.51 -22.07 13.84
CA PHE A 222 -7.19 -22.15 12.42
C PHE A 222 -5.77 -22.71 12.22
N THR A 223 -5.57 -23.49 11.17
CA THR A 223 -4.25 -24.07 10.84
C THR A 223 -4.08 -24.27 9.34
N LYS A 224 -2.84 -24.41 8.88
CA LYS A 224 -2.53 -24.89 7.53
C LYS A 224 -2.68 -26.41 7.43
N TYR A 225 -3.05 -26.91 6.26
CA TYR A 225 -3.15 -28.34 5.95
C TYR A 225 -2.78 -28.59 4.49
N LYS A 226 -2.00 -29.64 4.22
CA LYS A 226 -1.67 -30.07 2.84
C LYS A 226 -2.39 -31.39 2.53
N ALA A 227 -3.20 -31.41 1.49
CA ALA A 227 -3.95 -32.58 1.03
C ALA A 227 -3.81 -32.71 -0.49
N ASP A 228 -3.45 -33.90 -0.96
CA ASP A 228 -3.39 -34.22 -2.40
C ASP A 228 -2.56 -33.23 -3.24
N GLY A 229 -1.45 -32.74 -2.67
CA GLY A 229 -0.57 -31.76 -3.32
C GLY A 229 -1.08 -30.30 -3.29
N LYS A 230 -2.25 -30.04 -2.68
CA LYS A 230 -2.84 -28.71 -2.49
C LYS A 230 -2.79 -28.26 -1.04
N TRP A 231 -2.48 -26.99 -0.84
CA TRP A 231 -2.58 -26.32 0.44
C TRP A 231 -4.00 -25.81 0.71
N TRP A 232 -4.39 -25.90 1.97
CA TRP A 232 -5.65 -25.40 2.51
C TRP A 232 -5.38 -24.73 3.85
N LEU A 233 -6.26 -23.83 4.27
CA LEU A 233 -6.47 -23.59 5.69
C LEU A 233 -7.55 -24.56 6.20
N ALA A 234 -7.53 -24.84 7.49
CA ALA A 234 -8.59 -25.54 8.20
C ALA A 234 -9.17 -24.61 9.27
N ASP A 235 -10.50 -24.58 9.38
CA ASP A 235 -11.19 -23.87 10.45
C ASP A 235 -11.03 -24.59 11.80
N PRO A 236 -11.40 -23.97 12.94
CA PRO A 236 -11.28 -24.58 14.27
C PRO A 236 -11.96 -25.93 14.44
N ASP A 237 -13.01 -26.20 13.67
CA ASP A 237 -13.69 -27.48 13.67
C ASP A 237 -12.98 -28.51 12.79
N GLY A 238 -12.12 -28.11 11.86
CA GLY A 238 -11.31 -28.94 10.96
C GLY A 238 -11.83 -29.03 9.51
N TYR A 239 -12.73 -28.12 9.13
CA TYR A 239 -13.24 -28.01 7.75
C TYR A 239 -12.31 -27.14 6.90
N ALA A 240 -12.28 -27.40 5.59
CA ALA A 240 -11.52 -26.58 4.65
C ALA A 240 -11.93 -25.10 4.72
N PHE A 241 -10.95 -24.20 4.72
CA PHE A 241 -11.16 -22.77 4.86
C PHE A 241 -10.35 -22.02 3.80
N PHE A 242 -10.98 -21.02 3.21
CA PHE A 242 -10.37 -20.06 2.29
C PHE A 242 -10.67 -18.68 2.84
N SER A 243 -9.63 -17.90 3.14
CA SER A 243 -9.78 -16.62 3.83
C SER A 243 -10.08 -15.50 2.83
N ALA A 244 -11.29 -14.94 2.87
CA ALA A 244 -11.73 -13.89 1.96
C ALA A 244 -12.53 -12.80 2.69
N GLY A 245 -12.13 -11.55 2.48
CA GLY A 245 -12.83 -10.38 3.01
C GLY A 245 -12.03 -9.09 2.86
N PRO A 246 -12.51 -7.97 3.41
CA PRO A 246 -11.90 -6.67 3.21
C PRO A 246 -10.86 -6.36 4.28
N ASP A 247 -9.76 -5.74 3.88
CA ASP A 247 -8.89 -5.01 4.78
C ASP A 247 -9.57 -3.71 5.26
N CYS A 248 -9.08 -3.15 6.37
CA CYS A 248 -9.53 -1.89 6.94
C CYS A 248 -11.05 -1.81 7.21
N VAL A 249 -11.65 -2.85 7.80
CA VAL A 249 -13.04 -2.76 8.30
C VAL A 249 -13.04 -1.90 9.56
N ASN A 250 -13.05 -0.59 9.37
CA ASN A 250 -12.94 0.36 10.45
C ASN A 250 -13.69 1.66 10.16
N VAL A 251 -14.08 2.32 11.25
CA VAL A 251 -14.51 3.71 11.29
C VAL A 251 -13.82 4.27 12.55
N PRO A 252 -12.92 5.26 12.43
CA PRO A 252 -12.91 6.29 11.40
C PRO A 252 -12.21 5.92 10.06
N VAL A 253 -12.88 6.23 8.94
CA VAL A 253 -12.25 6.33 7.60
C VAL A 253 -11.39 7.59 7.54
N ASP A 254 -10.16 7.45 7.05
CA ASP A 254 -9.15 8.50 6.97
C ASP A 254 -9.49 9.59 5.90
N CYS A 255 -9.90 10.78 6.32
CA CYS A 255 -9.97 11.97 5.47
C CYS A 255 -9.00 13.05 5.98
N ARG A 256 -7.96 13.39 5.22
CA ARG A 256 -7.00 14.43 5.62
C ARG A 256 -7.61 15.80 5.34
N VAL A 257 -7.69 16.67 6.36
CA VAL A 257 -8.39 17.96 6.28
C VAL A 257 -7.53 19.18 6.60
N ASP A 258 -6.33 19.00 7.14
CA ASP A 258 -5.43 20.12 7.44
C ASP A 258 -5.06 20.91 6.18
N GLY A 259 -5.24 22.23 6.22
CA GLY A 259 -4.84 23.13 5.15
C GLY A 259 -5.76 23.15 3.93
N ILE A 260 -6.80 22.31 3.87
CA ILE A 260 -7.80 22.26 2.79
C ILE A 260 -9.21 22.64 3.28
N GLU A 261 -9.35 23.23 4.46
CA GLU A 261 -10.64 23.51 5.11
C GLU A 261 -11.55 24.39 4.23
N LYS A 262 -10.96 25.25 3.39
CA LYS A 262 -11.69 26.07 2.41
C LYS A 262 -12.49 25.23 1.42
N TRP A 263 -12.01 24.02 1.08
CA TRP A 263 -12.64 23.13 0.11
C TRP A 263 -13.79 22.28 0.68
N LEU A 264 -14.02 22.35 1.99
CA LEU A 264 -15.04 21.55 2.68
C LEU A 264 -16.30 22.38 2.90
N ASP A 265 -17.47 21.88 2.49
CA ASP A 265 -18.76 22.51 2.84
C ASP A 265 -19.03 22.48 4.34
N TRP A 266 -18.57 21.42 5.00
CA TRP A 266 -18.80 21.20 6.41
C TRP A 266 -17.60 20.49 7.04
N LEU A 267 -17.12 21.06 8.14
CA LEU A 267 -16.17 20.48 9.07
C LEU A 267 -16.59 21.00 10.46
N PRO A 268 -16.96 20.13 11.42
CA PRO A 268 -17.38 20.58 12.75
C PRO A 268 -16.21 21.19 13.52
N ASP A 269 -16.50 21.97 14.57
CA ASP A 269 -15.45 22.41 15.48
C ASP A 269 -14.93 21.18 16.25
N GLU A 270 -13.61 21.02 16.30
CA GLU A 270 -12.94 19.91 16.98
C GLU A 270 -13.24 19.87 18.49
N LYS A 271 -13.67 20.99 19.06
CA LYS A 271 -14.08 21.09 20.47
C LYS A 271 -15.51 20.58 20.71
N GLU A 272 -16.27 20.27 19.66
CA GLU A 272 -17.60 19.68 19.80
C GLU A 272 -17.47 18.23 20.29
N PRO A 273 -17.93 17.90 21.53
CA PRO A 273 -17.72 16.57 22.10
C PRO A 273 -18.32 15.43 21.25
N ALA A 274 -19.41 15.74 20.53
CA ALA A 274 -20.11 14.83 19.62
C ALA A 274 -19.23 14.29 18.48
N TYR A 275 -18.20 15.04 18.06
CA TYR A 275 -17.35 14.68 16.94
C TYR A 275 -15.89 14.42 17.33
N ALA A 276 -15.57 14.50 18.63
CA ALA A 276 -14.21 14.34 19.13
C ALA A 276 -13.56 13.01 18.71
N GLU A 277 -14.31 11.90 18.73
CA GLU A 277 -13.80 10.59 18.29
C GLU A 277 -13.69 10.43 16.75
N MET A 278 -14.24 11.38 15.99
CA MET A 278 -14.15 11.41 14.52
C MET A 278 -12.91 12.16 14.04
N PHE A 279 -12.34 13.00 14.89
CA PHE A 279 -11.04 13.59 14.64
C PHE A 279 -9.94 12.62 15.07
N SER A 280 -8.87 12.55 14.29
CA SER A 280 -7.63 11.89 14.72
C SER A 280 -6.50 12.90 14.59
N PRO A 281 -6.31 13.79 15.59
CA PRO A 281 -5.29 14.83 15.55
C PRO A 281 -3.86 14.26 15.66
N ASP A 282 -3.73 13.00 16.11
CA ASP A 282 -2.47 12.45 16.63
C ASP A 282 -1.78 11.42 15.73
N ARG A 283 -2.10 11.31 14.42
CA ARG A 283 -1.21 10.58 13.50
C ARG A 283 0.07 11.40 13.29
N VAL A 284 0.97 11.32 14.25
CA VAL A 284 2.31 11.92 14.18
C VAL A 284 3.16 11.07 13.26
N PHE A 285 3.22 11.46 12.00
CA PHE A 285 4.22 10.94 11.08
C PHE A 285 5.56 11.64 11.39
N LYS A 286 6.57 10.86 11.77
CA LYS A 286 7.93 11.39 11.95
C LYS A 286 8.36 12.10 10.67
N ASP A 287 9.05 13.23 10.83
CA ASP A 287 9.66 14.01 9.75
C ASP A 287 8.68 14.67 8.76
N ARG A 288 7.38 14.75 9.09
CA ARG A 288 6.42 15.60 8.35
C ARG A 288 6.41 17.04 8.87
N LYS A 289 6.26 17.97 7.94
CA LYS A 289 6.17 19.42 8.10
C LYS A 289 4.75 19.89 8.47
N ARG A 290 3.69 19.13 8.18
CA ARG A 290 2.31 19.44 8.59
C ARG A 290 1.78 18.45 9.61
N ASN A 291 0.91 18.96 10.49
CA ASN A 291 0.08 18.12 11.35
C ASN A 291 -0.98 17.44 10.48
N ALA A 292 -0.94 16.11 10.35
CA ALA A 292 -1.89 15.35 9.54
C ALA A 292 -3.26 15.25 10.23
N LYS A 293 -4.01 16.36 10.27
CA LYS A 293 -5.34 16.41 10.89
C LYS A 293 -6.31 15.60 10.04
N MET A 294 -6.90 14.57 10.65
CA MET A 294 -7.89 13.71 10.01
C MET A 294 -9.28 13.96 10.59
N PHE A 295 -10.32 13.83 9.76
CA PHE A 295 -11.72 13.85 10.19
C PHE A 295 -12.54 12.78 9.46
N SER A 296 -13.25 11.92 10.19
CA SER A 296 -14.04 10.87 9.56
C SER A 296 -15.45 11.31 9.21
N TYR A 297 -15.71 11.59 7.93
CA TYR A 297 -17.07 11.80 7.43
C TYR A 297 -17.93 10.54 7.61
N ALA A 298 -17.39 9.33 7.40
CA ALA A 298 -18.13 8.09 7.63
C ALA A 298 -18.61 7.96 9.08
N GLY A 299 -17.72 8.18 10.06
CA GLY A 299 -18.08 8.16 11.48
C GLY A 299 -19.06 9.26 11.86
N ALA A 300 -18.82 10.49 11.41
CA ALA A 300 -19.72 11.61 11.66
C ALA A 300 -21.11 11.40 11.04
N ASN A 301 -21.20 10.80 9.85
CA ASN A 301 -22.45 10.46 9.20
C ASN A 301 -23.24 9.40 9.98
N LEU A 302 -22.56 8.36 10.46
CA LEU A 302 -23.17 7.33 11.32
C LEU A 302 -23.68 7.95 12.63
N TYR A 303 -22.89 8.80 13.27
CA TYR A 303 -23.30 9.53 14.48
C TYR A 303 -24.51 10.44 14.22
N ARG A 304 -24.51 11.21 13.12
CA ARG A 304 -25.64 12.08 12.75
C ARG A 304 -26.95 11.31 12.52
N VAL A 305 -26.88 10.04 12.13
CA VAL A 305 -28.05 9.20 11.89
C VAL A 305 -28.50 8.43 13.13
N PHE A 306 -27.56 7.83 13.87
CA PHE A 306 -27.86 6.90 14.97
C PHE A 306 -27.60 7.46 16.38
N GLY A 307 -27.00 8.64 16.50
CA GLY A 307 -26.60 9.22 17.78
C GLY A 307 -25.52 8.40 18.49
N GLU A 308 -25.57 8.38 19.82
CA GLU A 308 -24.57 7.72 20.68
C GLU A 308 -24.40 6.20 20.40
N ASP A 309 -25.44 5.53 19.89
CA ASP A 309 -25.43 4.09 19.59
C ASP A 309 -24.86 3.76 18.20
N TRP A 310 -24.30 4.75 17.50
CA TRP A 310 -23.84 4.59 16.11
C TRP A 310 -22.86 3.45 15.92
N TYR A 311 -21.90 3.27 16.84
CA TYR A 311 -20.86 2.26 16.67
C TYR A 311 -21.43 0.85 16.81
N GLN A 312 -22.29 0.60 17.79
CA GLN A 312 -22.92 -0.72 17.97
C GLN A 312 -23.85 -1.05 16.80
N THR A 313 -24.58 -0.04 16.30
CA THR A 313 -25.44 -0.17 15.13
C THR A 313 -24.62 -0.48 13.87
N TRP A 314 -23.54 0.27 13.65
CA TRP A 314 -22.60 0.06 12.54
C TRP A 314 -21.95 -1.32 12.60
N LYS A 315 -21.45 -1.73 13.77
CA LYS A 315 -20.80 -3.03 13.97
C LYS A 315 -21.71 -4.18 13.55
N LYS A 316 -22.97 -4.18 13.99
CA LYS A 316 -23.95 -5.20 13.62
C LYS A 316 -24.30 -5.14 12.13
N MET A 317 -24.55 -3.94 11.61
CA MET A 317 -24.90 -3.72 10.20
C MET A 317 -23.77 -4.20 9.28
N MET A 318 -22.54 -3.75 9.52
CA MET A 318 -21.36 -4.09 8.73
C MET A 318 -21.08 -5.60 8.75
N ALA A 319 -21.12 -6.23 9.93
CA ALA A 319 -20.93 -7.67 10.05
C ALA A 319 -21.99 -8.44 9.24
N GLY A 320 -23.27 -8.10 9.39
CA GLY A 320 -24.35 -8.72 8.61
C GLY A 320 -24.15 -8.54 7.10
N GLN A 321 -23.83 -7.33 6.65
CA GLN A 321 -23.60 -7.05 5.23
C GLN A 321 -22.41 -7.86 4.67
N LEU A 322 -21.28 -7.91 5.36
CA LEU A 322 -20.12 -8.69 4.93
C LEU A 322 -20.44 -10.20 4.88
N MET A 323 -21.12 -10.74 5.89
CA MET A 323 -21.50 -12.16 5.90
C MET A 323 -22.49 -12.49 4.77
N GLN A 324 -23.47 -11.63 4.52
CA GLN A 324 -24.46 -11.81 3.44
C GLN A 324 -23.87 -11.66 2.03
N MET A 325 -22.77 -10.91 1.89
CA MET A 325 -21.94 -10.91 0.69
C MET A 325 -21.09 -12.18 0.56
N GLY A 326 -20.98 -13.01 1.60
CA GLY A 326 -20.13 -14.19 1.61
C GLY A 326 -18.67 -13.91 1.98
N MET A 327 -18.37 -12.81 2.68
CA MET A 327 -17.04 -12.56 3.21
C MET A 327 -16.91 -13.23 4.59
N ASN A 328 -15.92 -14.09 4.75
CA ASN A 328 -15.72 -14.90 5.96
C ASN A 328 -14.55 -14.44 6.83
N THR A 329 -13.86 -13.37 6.45
CA THR A 329 -12.70 -12.87 7.19
C THR A 329 -12.78 -11.35 7.31
N LEU A 330 -12.55 -10.80 8.52
CA LEU A 330 -12.13 -9.42 8.68
C LEU A 330 -10.64 -9.34 8.36
N GLY A 331 -10.28 -8.61 7.31
CA GLY A 331 -8.90 -8.44 6.84
C GLY A 331 -8.06 -7.61 7.80
N ASN A 332 -6.81 -7.38 7.42
CA ASN A 332 -5.84 -6.65 8.21
C ASN A 332 -6.33 -5.21 8.49
N TRP A 333 -5.85 -4.61 9.58
CA TRP A 333 -6.21 -3.24 10.01
C TRP A 333 -7.70 -2.97 10.23
N SER A 334 -8.51 -4.02 10.40
CA SER A 334 -9.88 -3.88 10.91
C SER A 334 -9.88 -3.36 12.35
N ASP A 335 -10.95 -2.66 12.74
CA ASP A 335 -11.08 -2.10 14.08
C ASP A 335 -11.06 -3.20 15.14
N GLN A 336 -10.16 -3.11 16.11
CA GLN A 336 -9.98 -4.14 17.13
C GLN A 336 -11.22 -4.36 18.01
N ARG A 337 -12.12 -3.37 18.11
CA ARG A 337 -13.43 -3.47 18.79
C ARG A 337 -14.39 -4.41 18.05
N LEU A 338 -14.14 -4.73 16.78
CA LEU A 338 -14.88 -5.77 16.04
C LEU A 338 -14.50 -7.17 16.48
N PHE A 339 -13.27 -7.40 16.94
CA PHE A 339 -12.82 -8.75 17.28
C PHE A 339 -13.55 -9.34 18.50
N GLU A 340 -14.20 -8.49 19.30
CA GLU A 340 -15.07 -8.92 20.40
C GLU A 340 -16.49 -9.16 19.90
N ASN A 341 -17.03 -10.38 20.07
CA ASN A 341 -18.44 -10.69 19.81
C ASN A 341 -18.95 -10.43 18.37
N THR A 342 -18.07 -10.31 17.38
CA THR A 342 -18.48 -10.34 15.96
C THR A 342 -18.34 -11.76 15.42
N PRO A 343 -19.36 -12.33 14.75
CA PRO A 343 -19.35 -13.71 14.28
C PRO A 343 -18.55 -13.92 12.98
N ILE A 344 -17.46 -13.18 12.78
CA ILE A 344 -16.58 -13.27 11.60
C ILE A 344 -15.14 -13.46 12.06
N PRO A 345 -14.45 -14.54 11.64
CA PRO A 345 -13.01 -14.70 11.88
C PRO A 345 -12.18 -13.51 11.39
N TYR A 346 -10.99 -13.32 11.92
CA TYR A 346 -10.16 -12.18 11.56
C TYR A 346 -8.68 -12.54 11.40
N VAL A 347 -7.99 -11.77 10.57
CA VAL A 347 -6.54 -11.66 10.60
C VAL A 347 -6.17 -10.30 11.21
N THR A 348 -4.97 -10.20 11.75
CA THR A 348 -4.45 -8.92 12.25
C THR A 348 -2.96 -8.78 11.94
N SER A 349 -2.32 -7.76 12.46
CA SER A 349 -0.87 -7.57 12.37
C SER A 349 -0.27 -7.36 13.74
N LEU A 350 1.02 -7.67 13.86
CA LEU A 350 1.80 -7.27 15.02
C LEU A 350 1.74 -5.73 15.11
N PRO A 351 1.31 -5.13 16.24
CA PRO A 351 1.13 -3.68 16.32
C PRO A 351 2.40 -2.89 16.01
N GLU A 352 3.56 -3.44 16.36
CA GLU A 352 4.87 -2.89 16.05
C GLU A 352 5.81 -4.01 15.58
N PHE A 353 6.51 -3.81 14.46
CA PHE A 353 7.62 -4.68 14.08
C PHE A 353 8.91 -4.20 14.75
N PRO A 354 9.84 -5.09 15.17
CA PRO A 354 11.05 -4.65 15.86
C PRO A 354 11.86 -3.64 15.03
N GLU A 355 12.21 -2.55 15.68
CA GLU A 355 13.03 -1.48 15.14
C GLU A 355 14.30 -1.31 15.97
N THR A 356 15.26 -0.56 15.45
CA THR A 356 16.48 -0.16 16.15
C THR A 356 16.70 1.33 15.92
N LYS A 357 17.40 1.99 16.85
CA LYS A 357 17.74 3.41 16.71
C LYS A 357 18.57 3.70 15.46
N LYS A 358 19.51 2.81 15.14
CA LYS A 358 20.30 2.87 13.90
C LYS A 358 19.64 1.99 12.83
N LYS A 359 19.42 2.54 11.63
CA LYS A 359 18.92 1.81 10.48
C LYS A 359 20.05 1.59 9.48
N ILE A 360 19.99 0.50 8.72
CA ILE A 360 20.95 0.21 7.64
C ILE A 360 20.59 1.02 6.40
N PHE A 361 19.35 0.87 5.93
CA PHE A 361 18.80 1.55 4.77
C PHE A 361 17.29 1.70 4.93
N ARG A 362 16.75 2.91 4.72
CA ARG A 362 15.35 3.24 4.98
C ARG A 362 14.90 2.71 6.35
N ASP A 363 13.92 1.80 6.36
CA ASP A 363 13.36 1.17 7.56
C ASP A 363 13.96 -0.21 7.90
N PHE A 364 15.04 -0.63 7.25
CA PHE A 364 15.78 -1.86 7.60
C PHE A 364 16.58 -1.66 8.90
N PRO A 365 16.27 -2.40 9.99
CA PRO A 365 16.94 -2.23 11.28
C PRO A 365 18.34 -2.87 11.31
N ASP A 366 19.12 -2.55 12.33
CA ASP A 366 20.40 -3.19 12.63
C ASP A 366 20.15 -4.58 13.25
N VAL A 367 19.73 -5.53 12.41
CA VAL A 367 19.12 -6.82 12.79
C VAL A 367 20.03 -7.75 13.60
N LEU A 368 21.34 -7.55 13.55
CA LEU A 368 22.30 -8.36 14.30
C LEU A 368 22.64 -7.78 15.68
N SER A 369 22.02 -6.65 16.05
CA SER A 369 22.14 -6.03 17.37
C SER A 369 21.31 -6.76 18.44
N ASP A 370 21.70 -6.61 19.71
CA ASP A 370 20.90 -7.09 20.83
C ASP A 370 19.64 -6.23 21.06
N GLU A 371 19.68 -4.95 20.68
CA GLU A 371 18.52 -4.05 20.66
C GLU A 371 17.38 -4.64 19.81
N TYR A 372 17.69 -5.13 18.60
CA TYR A 372 16.70 -5.74 17.73
C TYR A 372 16.04 -6.98 18.35
N LYS A 373 16.83 -7.83 19.02
CA LYS A 373 16.32 -9.03 19.72
C LYS A 373 15.45 -8.67 20.92
N GLU A 374 15.83 -7.65 21.68
CA GLU A 374 15.05 -7.17 22.82
C GLU A 374 13.72 -6.57 22.36
N ASN A 375 13.75 -5.74 21.31
CA ASN A 375 12.55 -5.15 20.73
C ASN A 375 11.63 -6.22 20.12
N ALA A 376 12.17 -7.27 19.50
CA ALA A 376 11.37 -8.39 19.02
C ALA A 376 10.58 -9.07 20.15
N LYS A 377 11.23 -9.31 21.30
CA LYS A 377 10.56 -9.86 22.49
C LYS A 377 9.54 -8.90 23.08
N ASN A 378 9.84 -7.61 23.10
CA ASN A 378 8.91 -6.60 23.63
C ASN A 378 7.65 -6.49 22.78
N ASN A 379 7.80 -6.44 21.45
CA ASN A 379 6.69 -6.32 20.53
C ASN A 379 5.80 -7.56 20.54
N ALA A 380 6.39 -8.76 20.62
CA ALA A 380 5.66 -10.03 20.70
C ALA A 380 4.70 -10.11 21.90
N LYS A 381 4.94 -9.38 23.00
CA LYS A 381 4.06 -9.37 24.18
C LYS A 381 2.63 -8.94 23.85
N ALA A 382 2.43 -8.14 22.80
CA ALA A 382 1.11 -7.69 22.37
C ALA A 382 0.17 -8.86 22.01
N LEU A 383 0.73 -10.00 21.56
CA LEU A 383 -0.04 -11.19 21.18
C LEU A 383 -0.69 -11.89 22.39
N ALA A 384 -0.16 -11.69 23.60
CA ALA A 384 -0.63 -12.38 24.79
C ALA A 384 -2.12 -12.13 25.09
N ALA A 385 -2.65 -10.97 24.68
CA ALA A 385 -4.06 -10.61 24.90
C ALA A 385 -5.04 -11.45 24.07
N ARG A 386 -4.58 -12.05 22.96
CA ARG A 386 -5.43 -12.75 21.97
C ARG A 386 -4.97 -14.18 21.65
N LYS A 387 -3.93 -14.68 22.33
CA LYS A 387 -3.33 -16.01 22.07
C LYS A 387 -4.30 -17.19 22.21
N ASP A 388 -5.44 -17.01 22.87
CA ASP A 388 -6.48 -18.04 23.07
C ASP A 388 -7.78 -17.74 22.29
N ASP A 389 -7.80 -16.68 21.47
CA ASP A 389 -8.98 -16.27 20.70
C ASP A 389 -9.16 -17.12 19.43
N GLN A 390 -10.09 -18.07 19.48
CA GLN A 390 -10.37 -18.99 18.37
C GLN A 390 -10.88 -18.31 17.09
N MET A 391 -11.31 -17.04 17.15
CA MET A 391 -11.72 -16.27 15.97
C MET A 391 -10.52 -15.73 15.18
N MET A 392 -9.32 -15.69 15.78
CA MET A 392 -8.13 -15.23 15.09
C MET A 392 -7.58 -16.34 14.17
N ILE A 393 -7.46 -16.04 12.88
CA ILE A 393 -6.83 -16.94 11.91
C ILE A 393 -5.31 -16.89 12.09
N GLY A 394 -4.76 -15.70 12.28
CA GLY A 394 -3.33 -15.46 12.45
C GLY A 394 -3.00 -13.98 12.40
N TYR A 395 -1.70 -13.68 12.44
CA TYR A 395 -1.18 -12.31 12.37
C TYR A 395 -0.03 -12.18 11.36
N PHE A 396 -0.03 -11.07 10.62
CA PHE A 396 1.11 -10.64 9.80
C PHE A 396 2.17 -10.00 10.69
N LEU A 397 3.44 -10.24 10.41
CA LEU A 397 4.53 -9.61 11.16
C LEU A 397 4.75 -8.16 10.73
N ARG A 398 4.58 -7.86 9.45
CA ARG A 398 4.84 -6.55 8.84
C ARG A 398 3.98 -6.34 7.61
N ASN A 399 4.09 -5.16 7.02
CA ASN A 399 3.56 -4.81 5.71
C ASN A 399 4.62 -4.08 4.90
N GLU A 400 4.84 -4.49 3.64
CA GLU A 400 5.55 -3.75 2.60
C GLU A 400 6.75 -2.92 3.10
N PRO A 401 7.80 -3.57 3.63
CA PRO A 401 8.94 -2.84 4.17
C PRO A 401 9.57 -1.93 3.11
N SER A 402 9.78 -0.65 3.43
CA SER A 402 10.15 0.36 2.44
C SER A 402 11.51 0.11 1.78
N TRP A 403 12.43 -0.56 2.47
CA TRP A 403 13.72 -0.99 1.91
C TRP A 403 13.56 -1.99 0.77
N ALA A 404 12.48 -2.78 0.72
CA ALA A 404 12.24 -3.79 -0.32
C ALA A 404 11.67 -3.21 -1.62
N PHE A 405 11.34 -1.91 -1.67
CA PHE A 405 10.94 -1.17 -2.88
C PHE A 405 12.13 -0.78 -3.77
N VAL A 406 13.28 -1.44 -3.60
CA VAL A 406 14.45 -1.30 -4.45
C VAL A 406 14.74 -2.67 -5.03
N ASP A 407 14.61 -2.80 -6.35
CA ASP A 407 14.82 -4.08 -7.01
C ASP A 407 16.27 -4.54 -6.89
N ASN A 408 16.46 -5.83 -6.61
CA ASN A 408 17.78 -6.44 -6.49
C ASN A 408 18.71 -5.78 -5.46
N LEU A 409 18.14 -5.18 -4.40
CA LEU A 409 18.92 -4.52 -3.35
C LEU A 409 19.91 -5.47 -2.67
N VAL A 410 21.19 -5.12 -2.70
CA VAL A 410 22.24 -5.80 -1.92
C VAL A 410 22.38 -5.08 -0.58
N LEU A 411 21.67 -5.56 0.45
CA LEU A 411 21.65 -4.92 1.79
C LEU A 411 23.05 -4.70 2.37
N ALA A 412 24.00 -5.59 2.13
CA ALA A 412 25.37 -5.45 2.62
C ALA A 412 26.15 -4.30 1.95
N ASP A 413 25.77 -3.87 0.74
CA ASP A 413 26.31 -2.63 0.16
C ASP A 413 25.83 -1.41 0.94
N GLU A 414 24.56 -1.40 1.36
CA GLU A 414 24.04 -0.33 2.22
C GLU A 414 24.68 -0.35 3.61
N VAL A 415 25.04 -1.52 4.14
CA VAL A 415 25.84 -1.63 5.37
C VAL A 415 27.17 -0.89 5.21
N LEU A 416 27.94 -1.15 4.15
CA LEU A 416 29.24 -0.50 3.94
C LEU A 416 29.10 0.99 3.60
N TYR A 417 28.07 1.36 2.85
CA TYR A 417 27.80 2.76 2.52
C TYR A 417 27.39 3.60 3.74
N ASN A 418 26.68 3.03 4.71
CA ASN A 418 26.18 3.75 5.87
C ASN A 418 27.32 4.38 6.69
N PRO A 419 27.34 5.70 6.95
CA PRO A 419 28.43 6.33 7.71
C PRO A 419 28.46 5.91 9.19
N GLU A 420 27.37 5.36 9.72
CA GLU A 420 27.30 4.88 11.09
C GLU A 420 28.06 3.56 11.27
N ARG A 421 28.73 3.42 12.42
CA ARG A 421 29.21 2.12 12.91
C ARG A 421 28.03 1.34 13.51
N THR A 422 27.36 0.55 12.69
CA THR A 422 26.27 -0.37 13.06
C THR A 422 26.84 -1.74 13.45
N VAL A 423 26.07 -2.54 14.20
CA VAL A 423 26.47 -3.90 14.57
C VAL A 423 26.60 -4.79 13.32
N CYS A 424 25.71 -4.63 12.35
CA CYS A 424 25.86 -5.27 11.03
C CYS A 424 27.19 -4.88 10.36
N LYS A 425 27.62 -3.60 10.39
CA LYS A 425 28.91 -3.18 9.82
C LYS A 425 30.09 -3.82 10.55
N GLU A 426 30.08 -3.81 11.88
CA GLU A 426 31.12 -4.46 12.68
C GLU A 426 31.23 -5.97 12.35
N LYS A 427 30.09 -6.65 12.19
CA LYS A 427 30.04 -8.08 11.84
C LYS A 427 30.49 -8.36 10.41
N LEU A 428 30.09 -7.55 9.44
CA LEU A 428 30.55 -7.69 8.05
C LEU A 428 32.06 -7.53 7.95
N ILE A 429 32.63 -6.48 8.56
CA ILE A 429 34.07 -6.25 8.55
C ILE A 429 34.81 -7.39 9.28
N ALA A 430 34.27 -7.91 10.38
CA ALA A 430 34.83 -9.07 11.06
C ALA A 430 34.82 -10.33 10.17
N ALA A 431 33.73 -10.60 9.46
CA ALA A 431 33.63 -11.73 8.53
C ALA A 431 34.63 -11.60 7.36
N LEU A 432 34.83 -10.38 6.83
CA LEU A 432 35.83 -10.13 5.79
C LEU A 432 37.26 -10.29 6.31
N LYS A 433 37.55 -9.82 7.54
CA LYS A 433 38.83 -10.04 8.21
C LYS A 433 39.11 -11.54 8.39
N GLU A 434 38.10 -12.30 8.80
CA GLU A 434 38.20 -13.76 8.95
C GLU A 434 38.39 -14.48 7.60
N LYS A 435 37.66 -14.09 6.56
CA LYS A 435 37.77 -14.73 5.24
C LYS A 435 39.13 -14.45 4.58
N TYR A 436 39.58 -13.20 4.56
CA TYR A 436 40.75 -12.79 3.78
C TYR A 436 42.05 -12.73 4.57
N GLN A 437 41.98 -12.65 5.91
CA GLN A 437 43.11 -12.58 6.85
C GLN A 437 44.01 -11.33 6.73
N THR A 438 44.20 -10.80 5.51
CA THR A 438 45.04 -9.63 5.19
C THR A 438 44.29 -8.69 4.25
N VAL A 439 44.56 -7.39 4.34
CA VAL A 439 43.93 -6.39 3.47
C VAL A 439 44.38 -6.54 2.02
N GLU A 440 45.59 -7.06 1.79
CA GLU A 440 46.12 -7.34 0.46
C GLU A 440 45.33 -8.46 -0.25
N ALA A 441 44.94 -9.51 0.49
CA ALA A 441 44.10 -10.57 -0.05
C ALA A 441 42.69 -10.06 -0.37
N LEU A 442 42.10 -9.24 0.51
CA LEU A 442 40.83 -8.57 0.24
C LEU A 442 40.93 -7.68 -1.00
N ASN A 443 41.96 -6.82 -1.08
CA ASN A 443 42.18 -5.93 -2.22
C ASN A 443 42.34 -6.69 -3.54
N THR A 444 43.03 -7.83 -3.51
CA THR A 444 43.18 -8.70 -4.67
C THR A 444 41.85 -9.28 -5.09
N ALA A 445 41.05 -9.78 -4.15
CA ALA A 445 39.75 -10.38 -4.43
C ALA A 445 38.73 -9.35 -4.91
N TRP A 446 38.66 -8.20 -4.24
CA TRP A 446 37.67 -7.16 -4.48
C TRP A 446 38.06 -6.15 -5.56
N ASN A 447 39.30 -6.22 -6.07
CA ASN A 447 39.88 -5.21 -6.96
C ASN A 447 39.84 -3.79 -6.34
N THR A 448 40.26 -3.69 -5.09
CA THR A 448 40.28 -2.46 -4.28
C THR A 448 41.70 -2.09 -3.87
N LYS A 449 41.85 -0.96 -3.18
CA LYS A 449 43.15 -0.41 -2.73
C LYS A 449 43.08 0.16 -1.32
N PHE A 450 42.44 -0.56 -0.40
CA PHE A 450 42.38 -0.20 1.01
C PHE A 450 43.78 -0.31 1.63
N ASN A 451 44.15 0.63 2.49
CA ASN A 451 45.40 0.62 3.24
C ASN A 451 45.35 -0.38 4.41
N ASP A 452 44.17 -0.50 5.02
CA ASP A 452 43.85 -1.45 6.08
C ASP A 452 42.36 -1.82 6.03
N PHE A 453 41.93 -2.71 6.92
CA PHE A 453 40.50 -3.03 7.03
C PHE A 453 39.66 -1.90 7.66
N ASP A 454 40.27 -0.92 8.33
CA ASP A 454 39.55 0.19 8.95
C ASP A 454 39.04 1.18 7.88
N ASP A 455 39.63 1.19 6.68
CA ASP A 455 39.09 1.88 5.51
C ASP A 455 37.66 1.42 5.16
N LEU A 456 37.26 0.19 5.52
CA LEU A 456 35.88 -0.31 5.33
C LEU A 456 34.85 0.37 6.24
N TYR A 457 35.28 1.12 7.26
CA TYR A 457 34.37 1.93 8.06
C TYR A 457 33.93 3.21 7.33
N GLN A 458 34.69 3.67 6.33
CA GLN A 458 34.27 4.79 5.50
C GLN A 458 33.14 4.36 4.55
N PRO A 459 32.23 5.27 4.16
CA PRO A 459 31.19 4.98 3.17
C PRO A 459 31.76 4.43 1.86
N ILE A 460 31.39 3.19 1.52
CA ILE A 460 31.72 2.56 0.23
C ILE A 460 30.44 2.35 -0.55
N ARG A 461 30.34 3.03 -1.71
CA ARG A 461 29.22 2.90 -2.64
C ARG A 461 29.44 1.69 -3.58
N ASP A 462 28.39 0.90 -3.76
CA ASP A 462 28.28 -0.22 -4.71
C ASP A 462 29.48 -1.19 -4.60
N ALA A 463 29.74 -1.69 -3.39
CA ALA A 463 30.87 -2.59 -3.11
C ALA A 463 30.73 -3.93 -3.85
N SER A 464 29.51 -4.46 -3.96
CA SER A 464 29.23 -5.68 -4.71
C SER A 464 29.56 -5.57 -6.21
N ALA A 465 29.55 -4.36 -6.77
CA ALA A 465 29.85 -4.13 -8.18
C ALA A 465 31.36 -4.13 -8.51
N LYS A 466 32.26 -4.21 -7.51
CA LYS A 466 33.72 -4.11 -7.74
C LYS A 466 34.32 -5.38 -8.35
N SER A 467 33.79 -6.55 -8.00
CA SER A 467 34.25 -7.86 -8.48
C SER A 467 33.21 -8.95 -8.17
N GLU A 468 33.34 -10.13 -8.77
CA GLU A 468 32.47 -11.27 -8.45
C GLU A 468 32.67 -11.76 -7.00
N ALA A 469 33.89 -11.72 -6.48
CA ALA A 469 34.16 -12.09 -5.08
C ALA A 469 33.47 -11.12 -4.10
N ALA A 470 33.51 -9.82 -4.38
CA ALA A 470 32.78 -8.82 -3.59
C ALA A 470 31.27 -9.05 -3.66
N LYS A 471 30.74 -9.34 -4.84
CA LYS A 471 29.32 -9.67 -5.01
C LYS A 471 28.90 -10.89 -4.19
N GLU A 472 29.69 -11.97 -4.23
CA GLU A 472 29.44 -13.19 -3.46
C GLU A 472 29.46 -12.93 -1.96
N ASP A 473 30.47 -12.21 -1.46
CA ASP A 473 30.58 -11.83 -0.05
C ASP A 473 29.37 -11.01 0.41
N GLN A 474 29.00 -10.00 -0.38
CA GLN A 474 27.91 -9.08 -0.05
C GLN A 474 26.55 -9.78 -0.12
N LYS A 475 26.30 -10.66 -1.10
CA LYS A 475 25.08 -11.48 -1.15
C LYS A 475 25.01 -12.46 0.01
N THR A 476 26.13 -13.09 0.39
CA THR A 476 26.18 -14.03 1.52
C THR A 476 25.79 -13.33 2.82
N PHE A 477 26.37 -12.16 3.10
CA PHE A 477 26.04 -11.40 4.30
C PHE A 477 24.62 -10.81 4.26
N SER A 478 24.13 -10.40 3.08
CA SER A 478 22.75 -9.94 2.91
C SER A 478 21.74 -11.03 3.30
N LYS A 479 21.99 -12.30 2.93
CA LYS A 479 21.16 -13.44 3.34
C LYS A 479 21.17 -13.67 4.85
N GLU A 480 22.32 -13.50 5.51
CA GLU A 480 22.41 -13.59 6.97
C GLU A 480 21.52 -12.53 7.63
N MET A 481 21.58 -11.29 7.16
CA MET A 481 20.73 -10.20 7.66
C MET A 481 19.25 -10.46 7.41
N LEU A 482 18.87 -10.92 6.21
CA LEU A 482 17.47 -11.26 5.88
C LEU A 482 16.95 -12.40 6.76
N ARG A 483 17.76 -13.44 7.01
CA ARG A 483 17.42 -14.51 7.94
C ARG A 483 17.18 -13.97 9.35
N ALA A 484 18.07 -13.14 9.87
CA ALA A 484 17.91 -12.53 11.19
C ALA A 484 16.64 -11.65 11.27
N TYR A 485 16.38 -10.87 10.22
CA TYR A 485 15.19 -10.02 10.09
C TYR A 485 13.87 -10.80 10.20
N VAL A 486 13.83 -12.03 9.71
CA VAL A 486 12.63 -12.89 9.74
C VAL A 486 12.57 -13.77 10.99
N GLU A 487 13.68 -14.44 11.30
CA GLU A 487 13.73 -15.52 12.29
C GLU A 487 13.57 -15.00 13.72
N ILE A 488 14.21 -13.88 14.06
CA ILE A 488 14.19 -13.30 15.41
C ILE A 488 12.76 -12.90 15.84
N PRO A 489 12.01 -12.06 15.09
CA PRO A 489 10.63 -11.73 15.46
C PRO A 489 9.70 -12.94 15.43
N SER A 490 9.84 -13.84 14.46
CA SER A 490 9.00 -15.04 14.36
C SER A 490 9.13 -15.93 15.60
N LYS A 491 10.36 -16.17 16.07
CA LYS A 491 10.62 -16.97 17.28
C LYS A 491 10.05 -16.29 18.53
N ALA A 492 10.26 -14.98 18.67
CA ALA A 492 9.71 -14.22 19.79
C ALA A 492 8.18 -14.27 19.83
N CYS A 493 7.52 -14.15 18.68
CA CYS A 493 6.07 -14.25 18.58
C CYS A 493 5.59 -15.66 18.94
N ARG A 494 6.26 -16.70 18.46
CA ARG A 494 5.90 -18.10 18.75
C ARG A 494 6.03 -18.48 20.23
N GLU A 495 6.98 -17.88 20.95
CA GLU A 495 7.13 -18.05 22.40
C GLU A 495 5.91 -17.52 23.19
N VAL A 496 5.25 -16.47 22.68
CA VAL A 496 4.07 -15.85 23.31
C VAL A 496 2.76 -16.49 22.83
N ASP A 497 2.66 -16.78 21.54
CA ASP A 497 1.48 -17.35 20.89
C ASP A 497 1.82 -18.64 20.12
N PRO A 498 1.65 -19.82 20.76
CA PRO A 498 1.87 -21.11 20.13
C PRO A 498 0.69 -21.57 19.26
N ASN A 499 -0.47 -20.89 19.30
CA ASN A 499 -1.72 -21.38 18.72
C ASN A 499 -1.97 -20.84 17.32
N HIS A 500 -1.70 -19.56 17.08
CA HIS A 500 -2.09 -18.89 15.84
C HIS A 500 -1.02 -18.90 14.75
N MET A 501 -1.46 -18.78 13.50
CA MET A 501 -0.55 -18.78 12.35
C MET A 501 0.23 -17.47 12.22
N ILE A 502 1.53 -17.57 11.93
CA ILE A 502 2.34 -16.45 11.45
C ILE A 502 2.11 -16.33 9.94
N LEU A 503 1.43 -15.26 9.52
CA LEU A 503 0.93 -15.09 8.15
C LEU A 503 1.94 -14.47 7.17
N GLY A 504 3.20 -14.32 7.58
CA GLY A 504 4.26 -13.74 6.76
C GLY A 504 4.39 -12.22 6.90
N MET A 505 4.86 -11.55 5.84
CA MET A 505 5.29 -10.14 5.88
C MET A 505 4.58 -9.21 4.89
N ARG A 506 3.62 -9.72 4.08
CA ARG A 506 2.93 -8.95 3.03
C ARG A 506 3.92 -8.21 2.13
N TRP A 507 4.74 -8.96 1.41
CA TRP A 507 5.71 -8.39 0.48
C TRP A 507 4.98 -7.72 -0.69
N ALA A 508 5.35 -6.47 -1.03
CA ALA A 508 4.75 -5.75 -2.16
C ALA A 508 5.01 -6.48 -3.49
N TRP A 509 6.23 -6.97 -3.67
CA TRP A 509 6.62 -7.95 -4.68
C TRP A 509 7.94 -8.62 -4.26
N ILE A 510 8.32 -9.71 -4.94
CA ILE A 510 9.59 -10.39 -4.73
C ILE A 510 10.56 -9.99 -5.85
N SER A 511 11.38 -8.97 -5.60
CA SER A 511 12.32 -8.44 -6.59
C SER A 511 13.63 -9.19 -6.69
N ASP A 512 14.02 -9.93 -5.64
CA ASP A 512 15.18 -10.82 -5.61
C ASP A 512 14.79 -12.11 -4.87
N PRO A 513 15.19 -13.30 -5.36
CA PRO A 513 14.99 -14.58 -4.68
C PRO A 513 15.37 -14.59 -3.20
N ASP A 514 16.37 -13.79 -2.82
CA ASP A 514 16.89 -13.73 -1.47
C ASP A 514 15.85 -13.17 -0.48
N LEU A 515 14.83 -12.42 -0.93
CA LEU A 515 13.72 -11.94 -0.08
C LEU A 515 12.87 -13.06 0.50
N ALA A 516 12.86 -14.25 -0.12
CA ALA A 516 12.18 -15.42 0.43
C ALA A 516 12.97 -16.06 1.59
N THR A 517 14.18 -15.58 1.92
CA THR A 517 15.01 -16.14 2.99
C THR A 517 14.27 -16.12 4.33
N GLY A 518 14.27 -17.26 5.03
CA GLY A 518 13.67 -17.41 6.36
C GLY A 518 12.18 -17.77 6.33
N TRP A 519 11.60 -18.04 5.14
CA TRP A 519 10.19 -18.42 4.97
C TRP A 519 9.77 -19.59 5.87
N GLU A 520 10.68 -20.48 6.25
CA GLU A 520 10.43 -21.63 7.13
C GLU A 520 9.95 -21.23 8.55
N ASN A 521 10.06 -19.95 8.91
CA ASN A 521 9.55 -19.41 10.17
C ASN A 521 8.07 -18.99 10.10
N PHE A 522 7.46 -19.05 8.91
CA PHE A 522 6.05 -18.70 8.70
C PHE A 522 5.15 -19.94 8.62
N ASP A 523 3.85 -19.71 8.85
CA ASP A 523 2.82 -20.68 8.53
C ASP A 523 2.22 -20.44 7.15
N VAL A 524 2.09 -19.18 6.76
CA VAL A 524 1.61 -18.75 5.44
C VAL A 524 2.59 -17.74 4.89
N PHE A 525 2.93 -17.86 3.60
CA PHE A 525 3.68 -16.83 2.90
C PHE A 525 2.70 -15.80 2.35
N SER A 526 2.96 -14.50 2.54
CA SER A 526 2.05 -13.45 2.06
C SER A 526 2.74 -12.44 1.16
N ILE A 527 2.01 -12.09 0.09
CA ILE A 527 2.36 -11.04 -0.87
C ILE A 527 1.16 -10.12 -1.06
N ASN A 528 1.38 -8.85 -1.26
CA ASN A 528 0.38 -7.97 -1.84
C ASN A 528 0.52 -8.07 -3.36
N CYS A 529 -0.58 -8.12 -4.11
CA CYS A 529 -0.51 -8.37 -5.54
C CYS A 529 -1.62 -7.61 -6.26
N TYR A 530 -1.32 -6.35 -6.59
CA TYR A 530 -2.14 -5.51 -7.46
C TYR A 530 -1.87 -5.91 -8.91
N ALA A 531 -2.73 -6.78 -9.44
CA ALA A 531 -2.69 -7.31 -10.79
C ALA A 531 -4.09 -7.77 -11.22
N VAL A 532 -4.35 -7.89 -12.52
CA VAL A 532 -5.59 -8.51 -13.02
C VAL A 532 -5.64 -10.03 -12.74
N ASP A 533 -4.48 -10.70 -12.80
CA ASP A 533 -4.35 -12.15 -12.56
C ASP A 533 -3.14 -12.41 -11.64
N PRO A 534 -3.34 -12.96 -10.43
CA PRO A 534 -2.26 -13.16 -9.47
C PRO A 534 -1.54 -14.51 -9.61
N THR A 535 -1.95 -15.36 -10.56
CA THR A 535 -1.49 -16.75 -10.66
C THR A 535 0.04 -16.82 -10.76
N GLU A 536 0.64 -16.00 -11.63
CA GLU A 536 2.10 -15.97 -11.83
C GLU A 536 2.86 -15.52 -10.57
N ALA A 537 2.30 -14.56 -9.82
CA ALA A 537 2.92 -14.11 -8.58
C ALA A 537 2.94 -15.21 -7.51
N ILE A 538 1.88 -16.03 -7.43
CA ILE A 538 1.82 -17.18 -6.52
C ILE A 538 2.78 -18.28 -7.01
N SER A 539 2.79 -18.60 -8.31
CA SER A 539 3.72 -19.57 -8.91
C SER A 539 5.17 -19.19 -8.64
N HIS A 540 5.51 -17.90 -8.79
CA HIS A 540 6.85 -17.40 -8.55
C HIS A 540 7.32 -17.69 -7.12
N VAL A 541 6.47 -17.49 -6.10
CA VAL A 541 6.80 -17.84 -4.71
C VAL A 541 7.15 -19.33 -4.57
N VAL A 542 6.41 -20.20 -5.25
CA VAL A 542 6.67 -21.65 -5.23
C VAL A 542 7.98 -22.01 -5.95
N GLU A 543 8.27 -21.36 -7.08
CA GLU A 543 9.51 -21.54 -7.84
C GLU A 543 10.77 -21.16 -7.05
N LEU A 544 10.64 -20.25 -6.09
CA LEU A 544 11.70 -19.89 -5.13
C LEU A 544 11.97 -20.99 -4.08
N GLY A 545 11.20 -22.08 -4.09
CA GLY A 545 11.33 -23.21 -3.18
C GLY A 545 10.54 -23.07 -1.88
N VAL A 546 9.61 -22.12 -1.81
CA VAL A 546 8.72 -21.96 -0.66
C VAL A 546 7.65 -23.06 -0.68
N ASP A 547 7.68 -23.96 0.30
CA ASP A 547 6.63 -24.98 0.48
C ASP A 547 5.64 -24.60 1.59
N LEU A 548 4.87 -23.55 1.34
CA LEU A 548 3.81 -23.05 2.22
C LEU A 548 2.54 -22.71 1.42
N PRO A 549 1.37 -22.61 2.11
CA PRO A 549 0.26 -21.85 1.56
C PRO A 549 0.66 -20.39 1.31
N VAL A 550 0.10 -19.80 0.26
CA VAL A 550 0.28 -18.41 -0.14
C VAL A 550 -1.04 -17.66 0.01
N MET A 551 -0.99 -16.50 0.66
CA MET A 551 -2.13 -15.60 0.85
C MET A 551 -1.83 -14.25 0.19
N ILE A 552 -2.79 -13.75 -0.58
CA ILE A 552 -2.74 -12.38 -1.07
C ILE A 552 -3.20 -11.45 0.05
N GLY A 553 -2.30 -10.59 0.51
CA GLY A 553 -2.57 -9.63 1.57
C GLY A 553 -3.42 -8.46 1.10
N GLU A 554 -3.23 -7.99 -0.14
CA GLU A 554 -3.95 -6.86 -0.73
C GLU A 554 -4.11 -7.04 -2.23
N PHE A 555 -5.28 -6.65 -2.73
CA PHE A 555 -5.55 -6.35 -4.14
C PHE A 555 -6.80 -5.46 -4.22
N HIS A 556 -6.98 -4.73 -5.32
CA HIS A 556 -8.23 -4.01 -5.58
C HIS A 556 -8.44 -3.74 -7.06
N PHE A 557 -9.61 -3.19 -7.37
CA PHE A 557 -9.97 -2.64 -8.67
C PHE A 557 -10.87 -1.44 -8.44
N GLY A 558 -10.60 -0.33 -9.11
CA GLY A 558 -11.43 0.87 -9.03
C GLY A 558 -11.87 1.40 -10.38
N ALA A 559 -12.93 2.21 -10.35
CA ALA A 559 -13.59 2.75 -11.53
C ALA A 559 -13.91 4.24 -11.35
N LEU A 560 -14.27 4.90 -12.45
CA LEU A 560 -14.56 6.34 -12.47
C LEU A 560 -16.04 6.65 -12.72
N ASP A 561 -16.91 5.64 -12.84
CA ASP A 561 -18.35 5.82 -13.06
C ASP A 561 -19.13 6.24 -11.79
N THR A 562 -18.43 6.42 -10.67
CA THR A 562 -18.97 6.93 -9.39
C THR A 562 -18.18 8.14 -8.87
N GLY A 563 -18.42 8.56 -7.62
CA GLY A 563 -18.05 9.89 -7.13
C GLY A 563 -16.56 10.24 -7.11
N LEU A 564 -15.66 9.26 -7.05
CA LEU A 564 -14.23 9.48 -6.99
C LEU A 564 -13.58 9.60 -8.36
N SER A 565 -12.43 10.27 -8.40
CA SER A 565 -11.73 10.68 -9.60
C SER A 565 -10.44 9.89 -9.88
N ALA A 566 -10.14 8.88 -9.07
CA ALA A 566 -8.98 8.01 -9.24
C ALA A 566 -9.38 6.54 -9.05
N THR A 567 -8.84 5.66 -9.89
CA THR A 567 -9.14 4.22 -9.84
C THR A 567 -8.35 3.49 -8.76
N GLY A 568 -7.17 3.99 -8.40
CA GLY A 568 -6.18 3.20 -7.68
C GLY A 568 -5.38 2.29 -8.63
N LEU A 569 -4.58 1.42 -8.03
CA LEU A 569 -3.53 0.63 -8.69
C LEU A 569 -3.98 -0.28 -9.86
N GLU A 570 -5.26 -0.66 -9.91
CA GLU A 570 -5.84 -1.39 -11.06
C GLU A 570 -7.15 -0.72 -11.47
N GLY A 571 -7.22 -0.27 -12.73
CA GLY A 571 -8.35 0.47 -13.29
C GLY A 571 -9.28 -0.41 -14.12
N VAL A 572 -10.59 -0.27 -13.91
CA VAL A 572 -11.64 -0.88 -14.72
C VAL A 572 -12.72 0.14 -15.09
N LEU A 573 -13.49 -0.16 -16.13
CA LEU A 573 -14.41 0.80 -16.72
C LEU A 573 -15.59 1.18 -15.81
N THR A 574 -16.18 0.21 -15.10
CA THR A 574 -17.42 0.41 -14.32
C THR A 574 -17.42 -0.32 -12.98
N GLN A 575 -18.35 0.02 -12.10
CA GLN A 575 -18.63 -0.76 -10.87
C GLN A 575 -18.95 -2.23 -11.14
N LYS A 576 -19.60 -2.53 -12.27
CA LYS A 576 -19.83 -3.91 -12.71
C LYS A 576 -18.53 -4.61 -13.06
N ASP A 577 -17.62 -3.92 -13.76
CA ASP A 577 -16.30 -4.45 -14.09
C ASP A 577 -15.42 -4.62 -12.84
N ARG A 578 -15.58 -3.78 -11.80
CA ARG A 578 -14.95 -4.03 -10.49
C ARG A 578 -15.39 -5.37 -9.89
N GLY A 579 -16.69 -5.67 -9.97
CA GLY A 579 -17.25 -6.96 -9.55
C GLY A 579 -16.68 -8.15 -10.35
N LYS A 580 -16.65 -8.05 -11.68
CA LYS A 580 -16.06 -9.08 -12.55
C LYS A 580 -14.59 -9.31 -12.23
N ALA A 581 -13.80 -8.24 -12.07
CA ALA A 581 -12.39 -8.31 -11.77
C ALA A 581 -12.13 -8.97 -10.41
N TYR A 582 -12.89 -8.60 -9.37
CA TYR A 582 -12.84 -9.26 -8.06
C TYR A 582 -13.06 -10.77 -8.20
N ARG A 583 -14.14 -11.17 -8.89
CA ARG A 583 -14.49 -12.58 -9.04
C ARG A 583 -13.42 -13.35 -9.82
N TYR A 584 -12.96 -12.80 -10.95
CA TYR A 584 -11.89 -13.37 -11.75
C TYR A 584 -10.63 -13.58 -10.89
N TYR A 585 -10.18 -12.55 -10.19
CA TYR A 585 -8.98 -12.60 -9.34
C TYR A 585 -9.10 -13.66 -8.24
N CYS A 586 -10.14 -13.59 -7.40
CA CYS A 586 -10.33 -14.49 -6.26
C CYS A 586 -10.48 -15.95 -6.67
N GLU A 587 -11.20 -16.23 -7.77
CA GLU A 587 -11.35 -17.59 -8.27
C GLU A 587 -10.03 -18.17 -8.81
N ARG A 588 -9.12 -17.35 -9.34
CA ARG A 588 -7.75 -17.79 -9.69
C ARG A 588 -6.91 -18.11 -8.47
N VAL A 589 -6.98 -17.29 -7.41
CA VAL A 589 -6.31 -17.61 -6.14
C VAL A 589 -6.84 -18.93 -5.58
N ALA A 590 -8.18 -19.12 -5.55
CA ALA A 590 -8.80 -20.35 -5.07
C ALA A 590 -8.38 -21.57 -5.90
N ALA A 591 -8.31 -21.45 -7.23
CA ALA A 591 -7.89 -22.54 -8.11
C ALA A 591 -6.42 -22.95 -7.91
N HIS A 592 -5.53 -22.00 -7.60
CA HIS A 592 -4.10 -22.26 -7.45
C HIS A 592 -3.79 -23.26 -6.31
N PRO A 593 -2.90 -24.27 -6.49
CA PRO A 593 -2.59 -25.27 -5.46
C PRO A 593 -2.03 -24.71 -4.15
N ASN A 594 -1.40 -23.53 -4.18
CA ASN A 594 -0.88 -22.86 -2.99
C ASN A 594 -1.78 -21.73 -2.48
N GLY A 595 -2.76 -21.26 -3.27
CA GLY A 595 -3.58 -20.11 -2.89
C GLY A 595 -4.63 -20.48 -1.84
N VAL A 596 -4.61 -19.81 -0.68
CA VAL A 596 -5.52 -20.11 0.44
C VAL A 596 -6.34 -18.92 0.95
N GLY A 597 -6.12 -17.74 0.38
CA GLY A 597 -6.88 -16.55 0.74
C GLY A 597 -6.40 -15.31 0.00
N CYS A 598 -7.29 -14.34 -0.08
CA CYS A 598 -7.03 -13.03 -0.66
C CYS A 598 -7.90 -11.97 0.02
N HIS A 599 -7.28 -10.89 0.50
CA HIS A 599 -7.98 -9.79 1.16
C HIS A 599 -8.06 -8.56 0.25
N TYR A 600 -9.27 -8.02 0.11
CA TYR A 600 -9.55 -6.88 -0.75
C TYR A 600 -9.21 -5.58 -0.02
N PHE A 601 -8.36 -4.75 -0.61
CA PHE A 601 -8.01 -3.45 -0.07
C PHE A 601 -8.93 -2.39 -0.71
N GLN A 602 -10.02 -1.96 -0.08
CA GLN A 602 -10.35 -2.06 1.34
C GLN A 602 -11.87 -1.93 1.57
N CYS A 603 -12.31 -1.90 2.83
CA CYS A 603 -13.73 -1.83 3.19
C CYS A 603 -14.41 -0.56 2.63
N TYR A 604 -13.83 0.61 2.88
CA TYR A 604 -14.38 1.91 2.49
C TYR A 604 -13.57 2.59 1.40
N ASP A 605 -14.27 3.33 0.54
CA ASP A 605 -13.65 4.26 -0.40
C ASP A 605 -12.78 5.27 0.34
N GLN A 606 -11.71 5.70 -0.32
CA GLN A 606 -10.84 6.75 0.23
C GLN A 606 -11.50 8.12 0.10
N PHE A 607 -11.02 9.09 0.88
CA PHE A 607 -11.54 10.45 0.83
C PHE A 607 -11.24 11.12 -0.52
N VAL A 608 -12.20 11.86 -1.07
CA VAL A 608 -12.08 12.51 -2.40
C VAL A 608 -10.87 13.44 -2.53
N LEU A 609 -10.40 14.04 -1.42
CA LEU A 609 -9.21 14.90 -1.40
C LEU A 609 -7.97 14.25 -0.79
N GLY A 610 -8.01 12.94 -0.54
CA GLY A 610 -6.86 12.20 -0.04
C GLY A 610 -7.01 11.73 1.42
N ARG A 611 -6.61 10.49 1.69
CA ARG A 611 -6.37 9.99 3.04
C ARG A 611 -5.05 10.56 3.61
N PHE A 612 -4.55 10.03 4.72
CA PHE A 612 -3.37 10.55 5.44
C PHE A 612 -2.12 10.79 4.57
N ASP A 613 -1.91 10.02 3.50
CA ASP A 613 -0.81 10.15 2.55
C ASP A 613 -1.19 10.90 1.27
N GLY A 614 -2.49 11.10 1.00
CA GLY A 614 -3.02 11.78 -0.17
C GLY A 614 -3.72 10.88 -1.19
N GLU A 615 -3.85 9.56 -0.98
CA GLU A 615 -4.61 8.68 -1.90
C GLU A 615 -6.13 8.94 -1.84
N ASN A 616 -6.80 8.98 -3.00
CA ASN A 616 -8.24 9.25 -3.15
C ASN A 616 -9.00 8.25 -4.05
N TYR A 617 -8.66 6.97 -3.95
CA TYR A 617 -9.09 5.91 -4.86
C TYR A 617 -10.51 5.36 -4.60
N ASN A 618 -11.21 5.00 -5.69
CA ASN A 618 -12.49 4.28 -5.69
C ASN A 618 -12.32 2.77 -5.52
N ILE A 619 -11.88 2.36 -4.33
CA ILE A 619 -11.49 0.98 -4.03
C ILE A 619 -12.27 0.37 -2.87
N GLY A 620 -13.30 1.02 -2.37
CA GLY A 620 -14.14 0.53 -1.29
C GLY A 620 -15.20 -0.45 -1.76
N LEU A 621 -15.52 -1.44 -0.93
CA LEU A 621 -16.79 -2.18 -1.05
C LEU A 621 -17.99 -1.28 -0.74
N PHE A 622 -17.76 -0.29 0.14
CA PHE A 622 -18.71 0.72 0.57
C PHE A 622 -18.21 2.12 0.25
N ASP A 623 -19.12 3.02 -0.08
CA ASP A 623 -18.81 4.45 -0.21
C ASP A 623 -18.67 5.14 1.17
N ILE A 624 -18.27 6.41 1.19
CA ILE A 624 -18.13 7.21 2.43
C ILE A 624 -19.44 7.38 3.23
N CYS A 625 -20.58 7.08 2.61
CA CYS A 625 -21.92 7.07 3.21
C CYS A 625 -22.33 5.67 3.70
N SER A 626 -21.41 4.70 3.76
CA SER A 626 -21.68 3.30 4.14
C SER A 626 -22.70 2.59 3.24
N ARG A 627 -22.78 2.98 1.96
CA ARG A 627 -23.61 2.29 0.97
C ARG A 627 -22.76 1.27 0.21
N PRO A 628 -23.19 0.00 0.14
CA PRO A 628 -22.47 -0.98 -0.64
C PRO A 628 -22.66 -0.76 -2.15
N TYR A 629 -21.59 -0.93 -2.91
CA TYR A 629 -21.65 -0.98 -4.37
C TYR A 629 -22.34 -2.27 -4.83
N GLN A 630 -23.61 -2.17 -5.23
CA GLN A 630 -24.47 -3.34 -5.48
C GLN A 630 -23.94 -4.29 -6.55
N ASP A 631 -23.43 -3.76 -7.66
CA ASP A 631 -22.84 -4.59 -8.72
C ASP A 631 -21.65 -5.39 -8.17
N MET A 632 -20.76 -4.73 -7.43
CA MET A 632 -19.62 -5.39 -6.80
C MET A 632 -20.06 -6.44 -5.78
N ALA A 633 -20.98 -6.12 -4.87
CA ALA A 633 -21.50 -7.02 -3.85
C ALA A 633 -22.12 -8.30 -4.45
N SER A 634 -22.81 -8.19 -5.60
CA SER A 634 -23.39 -9.32 -6.32
C SER A 634 -22.32 -10.29 -6.82
N TYR A 635 -21.23 -9.79 -7.41
CA TYR A 635 -20.13 -10.63 -7.89
C TYR A 635 -19.30 -11.21 -6.75
N VAL A 636 -19.11 -10.47 -5.64
CA VAL A 636 -18.50 -11.01 -4.42
C VAL A 636 -19.27 -12.23 -3.93
N LYS A 637 -20.60 -12.14 -3.83
CA LYS A 637 -21.46 -13.25 -3.39
C LYS A 637 -21.36 -14.47 -4.31
N GLN A 638 -21.38 -14.25 -5.62
CA GLN A 638 -21.22 -15.33 -6.61
C GLN A 638 -19.85 -16.02 -6.50
N CYS A 639 -18.79 -15.23 -6.29
CA CYS A 639 -17.44 -15.75 -6.06
C CYS A 639 -17.41 -16.64 -4.81
N SER A 640 -17.91 -16.13 -3.67
CA SER A 640 -17.91 -16.85 -2.40
C SER A 640 -18.71 -18.15 -2.44
N GLU A 641 -19.85 -18.17 -3.12
CA GLU A 641 -20.65 -19.39 -3.31
C GLU A 641 -19.85 -20.52 -3.99
N ALA A 642 -18.96 -20.16 -4.93
CA ALA A 642 -18.22 -21.09 -5.76
C ALA A 642 -16.79 -21.40 -5.28
N MET A 643 -16.19 -20.53 -4.46
CA MET A 643 -14.74 -20.53 -4.20
C MET A 643 -14.21 -21.86 -3.66
N TYR A 644 -14.98 -22.57 -2.84
CA TYR A 644 -14.57 -23.85 -2.27
C TYR A 644 -14.60 -24.99 -3.28
N GLU A 645 -15.60 -25.05 -4.15
CA GLU A 645 -15.67 -26.04 -5.23
C GLU A 645 -14.56 -25.81 -6.26
N ILE A 646 -14.24 -24.53 -6.52
CA ILE A 646 -13.11 -24.14 -7.37
C ILE A 646 -11.78 -24.55 -6.72
N ALA A 647 -11.63 -24.29 -5.42
CA ALA A 647 -10.45 -24.73 -4.69
C ALA A 647 -10.31 -26.25 -4.66
N ASP A 648 -11.41 -27.00 -4.60
CA ASP A 648 -11.41 -28.46 -4.66
C ASP A 648 -11.21 -29.01 -6.08
N GLY A 649 -11.29 -28.15 -7.11
CA GLY A 649 -11.20 -28.55 -8.51
C GLY A 649 -12.47 -29.19 -9.08
N THR A 650 -13.57 -29.17 -8.33
CA THR A 650 -14.89 -29.69 -8.78
C THR A 650 -15.64 -28.68 -9.64
N LYS A 651 -15.19 -27.42 -9.64
CA LYS A 651 -15.69 -26.33 -10.49
C LYS A 651 -14.52 -25.58 -11.12
N VAL A 652 -14.72 -25.07 -12.33
CA VAL A 652 -13.71 -24.28 -13.05
C VAL A 652 -13.91 -22.80 -12.71
N PRO A 653 -12.83 -22.01 -12.49
CA PRO A 653 -12.94 -20.57 -12.31
C PRO A 653 -13.53 -19.89 -13.55
N THR A 654 -14.12 -18.71 -13.36
CA THR A 654 -14.68 -17.89 -14.43
C THR A 654 -13.60 -17.39 -15.39
N ASP A 655 -13.97 -17.31 -16.67
CA ASP A 655 -13.18 -16.62 -17.71
C ASP A 655 -13.80 -15.26 -18.09
N GLU A 656 -14.86 -14.82 -17.40
CA GLU A 656 -15.44 -13.49 -17.58
C GLU A 656 -14.46 -12.43 -17.07
N LYS A 657 -13.87 -11.65 -17.98
CA LYS A 657 -12.94 -10.57 -17.66
C LYS A 657 -13.65 -9.22 -17.59
N ALA A 658 -13.12 -8.36 -16.71
CA ALA A 658 -13.44 -6.95 -16.68
C ALA A 658 -12.89 -6.21 -17.90
N GLU A 659 -13.52 -5.11 -18.26
CA GLU A 659 -12.93 -4.14 -19.18
C GLU A 659 -11.95 -3.24 -18.41
N SER A 660 -10.64 -3.48 -18.61
CA SER A 660 -9.58 -2.72 -17.95
C SER A 660 -9.34 -1.36 -18.61
N ILE A 661 -9.02 -0.37 -17.80
CA ILE A 661 -8.50 0.94 -18.22
C ILE A 661 -7.16 1.20 -17.50
N PRO A 662 -6.28 2.06 -18.03
CA PRO A 662 -5.06 2.43 -17.32
C PRO A 662 -5.36 2.97 -15.92
N MET A 663 -4.52 2.62 -14.96
CA MET A 663 -4.65 3.07 -13.58
C MET A 663 -4.51 4.60 -13.47
N ILE A 664 -5.26 5.19 -12.54
CA ILE A 664 -4.98 6.50 -11.96
C ILE A 664 -4.62 6.25 -10.50
N ALA A 665 -3.32 6.15 -10.24
CA ALA A 665 -2.75 5.95 -8.92
C ALA A 665 -1.39 6.63 -8.82
N TYR A 666 -1.04 7.03 -7.61
CA TYR A 666 0.15 7.81 -7.36
C TYR A 666 0.93 7.38 -6.11
#